data_AF-W8BKE0-F1
#
_entry.id   AF-W8BKE0-F1
#
_cell.length_a   1.000
_cell.length_b   1.000
_cell.length_c   1.000
_cell.angle_alpha   90.00
_cell.angle_beta   90.00
_cell.angle_gamma   90.00
#
_symmetry.space_group_name_H-M   'P 1'
#
loop_
_entity.id
_entity.type
_entity.pdbx_description
1 polymer ?
#
loop_
_entity_poly.entity_id
_entity_poly.type
_entity_poly.pdbx_seq_one_letter_code
_entity_poly.pdbx_strand_id
1 'polypeptide(L)'
;LQIDSTCARYWLWLNACYCVENFEKTVCARDSKYWKKEIVFFFLSCAYTTLNVYQVVHLIFETFIFFSSSSFCCRFAPLNKRLQFKMTSQLRYICAALAFMAIASLVLAFTDNEPIGLEGNRPKVQLVSSMYNHFRLPRSIRPQKYTLHVITHLENPENLTFVGEVAMHLIALEDTSNITLHALNLTINSREIILRNLRAKESEQKNCVRSTEINTYHGYYIMHLCEPLRQGEEYILTIPFSSILNLNLRGYYRSSYVDRASNQTKWLAVTQFEPASARYAFPCFDEPDFKAKFVVILGHHNKYTALSNMPLKETRPMADKKDWVWSEFEESVPMSTYLVAYTVNDFAYVTSETSLKNKVQFRTWARPDAIEQCKYAADVGPKVLQYYEDIFNIKFPLDKIDEIAIPDFSAGAMENWGLVTYRETALLYAENVSSLENKQRVASVIAHELAHQWFGNLVTMKWWQDLWLNEGFATYVASLGVEHINPEWRELEKESVGNTLAIFKLDALKSSHPISQEITHTNKIEEIFDSISYKKGSTVLRMMHHFLGDEAFRAGLHYYLKKHAYANAEQDDLWMSLTEAAHKYRTLPKTFDIKTIMDSWTLQTGYPIITVTRDYDRKLAKVTQIRYLLDTIASRDAERSCWWVPLSYTTQTEIDFAATTPKNWLQCSGMNEPVTQTLKDMPDQNEWIIFNVQMSGLYKVKYDERNWNMLIETLTSDDYRKVHVINRAHLIDDALTLAWTGDQDYDIAMRLIEYLVREREYIPWKAALDNLRDVNRILRQTPEYEYFKKYMRKILTPIYIYLGGLNVTDEVKTAPHTILHKELIANWACRFEVDDCIPSAQQYFKQWRAVPNPDEFNPVPTDLRSVIYCTSIRHGNEDDWQFLWARYKNSNVAAEKRTIISALGCSREVWILQRYLEWAFDNEKHIRRQDSTFAFGAVAHGEIGFHLARDYLITNIEFLHEYFEPNGSELRRLLSPIASQMSSQREYENMRTFCEENKELLRKVEQGVQQALETIKINAQWKERNYNEISRRLRSRLVVDEF
;
A
#
# COMPACT_ATOMS: atom_id res chain seq x y z
N LEU A 1 69.26 43.25 -5.74
CA LEU A 1 69.76 43.52 -4.37
C LEU A 1 69.22 42.43 -3.45
N GLN A 2 69.97 42.09 -2.40
CA GLN A 2 69.93 40.80 -1.69
C GLN A 2 68.63 40.53 -0.88
N ILE A 3 68.08 39.30 -0.94
CA ILE A 3 68.10 38.23 0.10
C ILE A 3 67.19 38.59 1.30
N ASP A 4 66.23 37.77 1.74
CA ASP A 4 66.29 36.30 1.86
C ASP A 4 64.98 35.56 1.48
N SER A 5 65.10 34.44 0.75
CA SER A 5 63.98 33.54 0.43
C SER A 5 64.43 32.17 -0.13
N THR A 6 64.52 31.15 0.73
CA THR A 6 64.68 29.73 0.33
C THR A 6 64.23 28.81 1.48
N CYS A 7 63.54 27.68 1.27
CA CYS A 7 62.69 27.28 0.14
C CYS A 7 61.72 26.16 0.59
N ALA A 8 60.54 26.08 -0.03
CA ALA A 8 59.68 24.91 -0.17
C ALA A 8 59.41 23.97 1.04
N ARG A 9 58.23 24.11 1.66
CA ARG A 9 57.42 22.97 2.12
C ARG A 9 55.93 23.34 2.15
N TYR A 10 55.08 22.42 1.67
CA TYR A 10 53.61 22.45 1.69
C TYR A 10 52.86 23.47 0.79
N TRP A 11 53.15 23.49 -0.51
CA TRP A 11 52.12 23.77 -1.53
C TRP A 11 52.38 23.09 -2.89
N LEU A 12 52.51 21.75 -2.88
CA LEU A 12 52.55 20.90 -4.08
C LEU A 12 52.27 19.43 -3.69
N TRP A 13 50.98 19.08 -3.53
CA TRP A 13 50.51 17.69 -3.50
C TRP A 13 49.10 17.57 -4.09
N LEU A 14 48.91 18.23 -5.23
CA LEU A 14 47.78 18.04 -6.13
C LEU A 14 48.33 17.89 -7.56
N ASN A 15 48.29 16.64 -8.04
CA ASN A 15 48.41 16.17 -9.42
C ASN A 15 49.77 16.17 -10.16
N ALA A 16 49.99 15.02 -10.82
CA ALA A 16 50.67 14.79 -12.10
C ALA A 16 52.22 14.77 -12.18
N CYS A 17 52.80 13.62 -11.82
CA CYS A 17 53.71 12.80 -12.64
C CYS A 17 53.51 11.34 -12.17
N TYR A 18 52.77 10.44 -12.83
CA TYR A 18 52.84 9.96 -14.22
C TYR A 18 54.13 9.18 -14.51
N CYS A 19 53.99 7.96 -15.06
CA CYS A 19 54.98 6.85 -15.10
C CYS A 19 55.25 6.24 -13.70
N VAL A 20 54.91 4.98 -13.39
CA VAL A 20 54.90 3.76 -14.23
C VAL A 20 53.65 2.89 -13.94
N GLU A 21 52.55 3.12 -14.66
CA GLU A 21 51.43 2.17 -14.75
C GLU A 21 50.84 2.20 -16.17
N ASN A 22 51.70 1.86 -17.13
CA ASN A 22 51.30 1.45 -18.47
C ASN A 22 52.44 0.66 -19.12
N PHE A 23 52.61 -0.59 -18.69
CA PHE A 23 53.21 -1.60 -19.55
C PHE A 23 52.38 -2.89 -19.44
N GLU A 24 51.79 -3.23 -20.59
CA GLU A 24 51.28 -4.55 -20.96
C GLU A 24 50.07 -5.14 -20.20
N LYS A 25 48.90 -4.91 -20.83
CA LYS A 25 48.10 -6.05 -21.29
C LYS A 25 49.01 -7.05 -22.02
N THR A 26 48.80 -8.36 -21.84
CA THR A 26 48.37 -9.36 -22.87
C THR A 26 48.89 -10.79 -22.54
N VAL A 27 48.16 -11.81 -23.01
CA VAL A 27 48.54 -13.24 -23.17
C VAL A 27 48.31 -14.19 -21.98
N CYS A 28 47.12 -14.78 -21.98
CA CYS A 28 46.79 -16.22 -21.89
C CYS A 28 47.81 -17.24 -21.31
N ALA A 29 47.34 -18.11 -20.40
CA ALA A 29 47.08 -19.56 -20.65
C ALA A 29 47.41 -20.52 -19.47
N ARG A 30 46.47 -21.48 -19.25
CA ARG A 30 46.62 -22.86 -18.73
C ARG A 30 46.91 -23.14 -17.24
N ASP A 31 46.37 -24.27 -16.81
CA ASP A 31 46.51 -24.94 -15.51
C ASP A 31 47.97 -25.32 -15.13
N SER A 32 48.30 -25.30 -13.82
CA SER A 32 48.55 -26.54 -13.03
C SER A 32 49.09 -26.33 -11.59
N LYS A 33 48.36 -26.91 -10.62
CA LYS A 33 48.79 -27.77 -9.49
C LYS A 33 50.22 -27.75 -8.86
N TYR A 34 50.26 -27.63 -7.51
CA TYR A 34 51.33 -27.99 -6.52
C TYR A 34 52.66 -27.17 -6.57
N TRP A 35 53.44 -26.87 -5.50
CA TRP A 35 53.63 -27.35 -4.10
C TRP A 35 53.75 -26.12 -3.12
N LYS A 36 53.50 -26.10 -1.78
CA LYS A 36 53.77 -26.94 -0.58
C LYS A 36 55.12 -26.66 0.15
N LYS A 37 55.05 -26.36 1.48
CA LYS A 37 56.14 -26.34 2.52
C LYS A 37 57.20 -25.22 2.39
N GLU A 38 57.88 -24.73 3.43
CA GLU A 38 57.86 -24.90 4.90
C GLU A 38 58.58 -23.69 5.57
N ILE A 39 58.20 -23.30 6.80
CA ILE A 39 59.08 -22.83 7.90
C ILE A 39 58.18 -22.68 9.15
N VAL A 40 58.11 -23.76 9.93
CA VAL A 40 57.59 -23.80 11.30
C VAL A 40 58.59 -24.63 12.09
N PHE A 41 59.62 -23.98 12.62
CA PHE A 41 60.58 -24.56 13.56
C PHE A 41 61.45 -23.44 14.15
N PHE A 42 61.11 -22.93 15.35
CA PHE A 42 62.14 -22.54 16.34
C PHE A 42 61.63 -22.24 17.76
N PHE A 43 60.36 -21.84 17.97
CA PHE A 43 59.88 -21.40 19.28
C PHE A 43 58.74 -22.25 19.85
N LEU A 44 59.07 -23.48 20.24
CA LEU A 44 58.31 -24.29 21.19
C LEU A 44 59.23 -25.33 21.87
N SER A 45 59.85 -24.95 23.00
CA SER A 45 60.32 -25.89 24.03
C SER A 45 60.79 -25.15 25.29
N CYS A 46 59.87 -24.92 26.23
CA CYS A 46 60.15 -25.19 27.64
C CYS A 46 58.83 -25.39 28.39
N ALA A 47 58.78 -26.44 29.22
CA ALA A 47 57.54 -27.04 29.70
C ALA A 47 57.17 -26.58 31.12
N TYR A 48 55.85 -26.46 31.36
CA TYR A 48 55.16 -26.74 32.63
C TYR A 48 55.58 -25.99 33.91
N THR A 49 54.63 -25.24 34.48
CA THR A 49 54.26 -25.41 35.91
C THR A 49 52.81 -25.00 36.14
N THR A 50 52.15 -25.65 37.11
CA THR A 50 50.69 -25.70 37.27
C THR A 50 50.12 -24.62 38.20
N LEU A 51 49.01 -23.98 37.81
CA LEU A 51 48.12 -23.21 38.69
C LEU A 51 46.66 -23.48 38.32
N ASN A 52 45.78 -23.55 39.33
CA ASN A 52 44.43 -24.13 39.20
C ASN A 52 43.35 -23.05 38.97
N VAL A 53 42.44 -23.32 38.03
CA VAL A 53 41.41 -22.37 37.51
C VAL A 53 40.51 -21.80 38.62
N TYR A 54 40.28 -22.53 39.70
CA TYR A 54 39.44 -22.10 40.82
C TYR A 54 39.90 -20.80 41.53
N GLN A 55 41.20 -20.49 41.56
CA GLN A 55 41.70 -19.29 42.24
C GLN A 55 41.49 -18.00 41.41
N VAL A 56 41.41 -18.10 40.08
CA VAL A 56 41.21 -16.93 39.21
C VAL A 56 39.76 -16.47 39.23
N VAL A 57 38.81 -17.42 39.29
CA VAL A 57 37.37 -17.14 39.36
C VAL A 57 37.00 -16.40 40.66
N HIS A 58 37.63 -16.75 41.79
CA HIS A 58 37.35 -16.13 43.08
C HIS A 58 37.80 -14.65 43.14
N LEU A 59 38.90 -14.30 42.48
CA LEU A 59 39.44 -12.93 42.45
C LEU A 59 38.56 -11.98 41.62
N ILE A 60 37.97 -12.49 40.54
CA ILE A 60 37.08 -11.73 39.65
C ILE A 60 35.74 -11.44 40.36
N PHE A 61 35.23 -12.39 41.16
CA PHE A 61 33.96 -12.25 41.88
C PHE A 61 34.02 -11.15 42.97
N GLU A 62 35.10 -11.09 43.76
CA GLU A 62 35.27 -10.02 44.77
C GLU A 62 35.41 -8.63 44.15
N THR A 63 36.09 -8.53 43.01
CA THR A 63 36.27 -7.25 42.29
C THR A 63 34.94 -6.71 41.75
N PHE A 64 34.01 -7.57 41.37
CA PHE A 64 32.69 -7.17 40.85
C PHE A 64 31.75 -6.68 41.96
N ILE A 65 31.80 -7.29 43.14
CA ILE A 65 30.99 -6.90 44.31
C ILE A 65 31.38 -5.49 44.81
N PHE A 66 32.67 -5.12 44.75
CA PHE A 66 33.15 -3.83 45.25
C PHE A 66 32.65 -2.61 44.45
N PHE A 67 32.23 -2.80 43.19
CA PHE A 67 31.74 -1.72 42.32
C PHE A 67 30.21 -1.59 42.27
N SER A 68 29.45 -2.53 42.85
CA SER A 68 27.98 -2.53 42.76
C SER A 68 27.24 -1.82 43.92
N SER A 69 27.94 -1.32 44.94
CA SER A 69 27.30 -0.76 46.14
C SER A 69 27.84 0.63 46.56
N SER A 70 27.24 1.70 46.03
CA SER A 70 27.15 2.99 46.74
C SER A 70 26.12 3.94 46.08
N SER A 71 25.10 4.32 46.85
CA SER A 71 24.02 5.23 46.45
C SER A 71 23.86 6.32 47.52
N PHE A 72 23.66 7.59 47.10
CA PHE A 72 23.45 8.79 47.95
C PHE A 72 24.68 9.18 48.83
N CYS A 73 24.98 10.45 49.15
CA CYS A 73 24.12 11.64 49.32
C CYS A 73 24.89 13.00 49.23
N CYS A 74 24.15 14.12 49.11
CA CYS A 74 24.52 15.54 49.37
C CYS A 74 25.64 16.22 48.51
N ARG A 75 25.30 17.22 47.67
CA ARG A 75 25.17 18.67 47.97
C ARG A 75 26.47 19.40 48.38
N PHE A 76 27.10 20.12 47.44
CA PHE A 76 27.32 21.60 47.47
C PHE A 76 28.07 22.05 46.19
N ALA A 77 27.80 23.28 45.75
CA ALA A 77 28.57 24.05 44.75
C ALA A 77 29.10 25.34 45.45
N PRO A 78 29.96 26.21 44.85
CA PRO A 78 30.41 26.28 43.45
C PRO A 78 31.93 26.61 43.25
N LEU A 79 32.29 27.06 42.03
CA LEU A 79 33.46 27.89 41.62
C LEU A 79 34.69 27.27 40.92
N ASN A 80 34.63 27.31 39.58
CA ASN A 80 35.62 27.83 38.61
C ASN A 80 37.07 27.26 38.48
N LYS A 81 37.23 26.58 37.33
CA LYS A 81 38.25 26.79 36.26
C LYS A 81 39.70 26.29 36.40
N ARG A 82 40.05 25.47 35.39
CA ARG A 82 41.36 25.26 34.74
C ARG A 82 42.46 24.55 35.56
N LEU A 83 42.38 23.22 35.62
CA LEU A 83 43.35 22.30 34.97
C LEU A 83 42.90 20.85 35.16
N GLN A 84 42.56 20.13 34.08
CA GLN A 84 42.66 18.65 33.91
C GLN A 84 41.85 18.21 32.67
N PHE A 85 42.51 18.18 31.51
CA PHE A 85 41.99 17.50 30.32
C PHE A 85 43.16 16.91 29.54
N LYS A 86 43.64 15.74 29.99
CA LYS A 86 44.55 14.79 29.30
C LYS A 86 45.02 13.69 30.26
N MET A 87 44.15 12.72 30.60
CA MET A 87 44.61 11.37 31.02
C MET A 87 43.52 10.26 31.10
N THR A 88 42.31 10.48 30.57
CA THR A 88 41.19 9.52 30.70
C THR A 88 40.83 8.76 29.41
N SER A 89 41.44 9.07 28.26
CA SER A 89 41.12 8.38 27.00
C SER A 89 41.88 7.06 26.78
N GLN A 90 43.18 6.99 27.07
CA GLN A 90 43.98 5.80 26.76
C GLN A 90 43.63 4.57 27.61
N LEU A 91 43.27 4.71 28.89
CA LEU A 91 42.88 3.54 29.72
C LEU A 91 41.59 2.86 29.22
N ARG A 92 40.64 3.60 28.62
CA ARG A 92 39.40 3.01 28.11
C ARG A 92 39.63 2.11 26.89
N TYR A 93 40.56 2.48 26.01
CA TYR A 93 40.91 1.65 24.84
C TYR A 93 41.65 0.36 25.25
N ILE A 94 42.50 0.40 26.28
CA ILE A 94 43.23 -0.78 26.76
C ILE A 94 42.26 -1.80 27.40
N CYS A 95 41.29 -1.35 28.21
CA CYS A 95 40.27 -2.25 28.78
C CYS A 95 39.37 -2.87 27.70
N ALA A 96 38.98 -2.11 26.67
CA ALA A 96 38.18 -2.62 25.56
C ALA A 96 38.92 -3.68 24.73
N ALA A 97 40.21 -3.47 24.46
CA ALA A 97 41.05 -4.42 23.72
C ALA A 97 41.25 -5.76 24.47
N LEU A 98 41.43 -5.70 25.79
CA LEU A 98 41.57 -6.90 26.62
C LEU A 98 40.26 -7.71 26.72
N ALA A 99 39.11 -7.04 26.77
CA ALA A 99 37.80 -7.71 26.70
C ALA A 99 37.59 -8.42 25.35
N PHE A 100 37.98 -7.79 24.24
CA PHE A 100 37.88 -8.39 22.91
C PHE A 100 38.75 -9.66 22.76
N MET A 101 39.98 -9.67 23.28
CA MET A 101 40.84 -10.86 23.23
C MET A 101 40.36 -12.00 24.14
N ALA A 102 39.73 -11.69 25.28
CA ALA A 102 39.13 -12.72 26.13
C ALA A 102 37.94 -13.42 25.45
N ILE A 103 37.08 -12.66 24.75
CA ILE A 103 35.94 -13.22 24.00
C ILE A 103 36.41 -14.04 22.80
N ALA A 104 37.38 -13.53 22.02
CA ALA A 104 37.97 -14.28 20.89
C ALA A 104 38.59 -15.62 21.32
N SER A 105 39.20 -15.67 22.51
CA SER A 105 39.80 -16.89 23.07
C SER A 105 38.75 -17.93 23.55
N LEU A 106 37.55 -17.49 23.97
CA LEU A 106 36.46 -18.41 24.27
C LEU A 106 35.84 -19.01 23.01
N VAL A 107 35.72 -18.23 21.93
CA VAL A 107 35.10 -18.69 20.67
C VAL A 107 35.95 -19.74 19.96
N LEU A 108 37.28 -19.61 19.97
CA LEU A 108 38.20 -20.59 19.39
C LEU A 108 38.31 -21.90 20.19
N ALA A 109 37.81 -21.96 21.43
CA ALA A 109 37.85 -23.15 22.27
C ALA A 109 36.67 -24.13 22.01
N PHE A 110 35.73 -23.79 21.13
CA PHE A 110 34.50 -24.57 20.88
C PHE A 110 34.34 -25.11 19.45
N THR A 111 35.35 -24.98 18.58
CA THR A 111 35.31 -25.49 17.21
C THR A 111 36.51 -26.39 16.89
N ASP A 112 36.47 -27.62 17.39
CA ASP A 112 36.97 -28.83 16.70
C ASP A 112 36.66 -30.09 17.52
N ASN A 113 35.66 -30.88 17.09
CA ASN A 113 35.58 -32.32 17.34
C ASN A 113 34.52 -32.98 16.45
N GLU A 114 34.89 -34.10 15.82
CA GLU A 114 33.99 -34.95 15.03
C GLU A 114 32.98 -35.72 15.89
N PRO A 115 31.86 -36.21 15.31
CA PRO A 115 30.73 -36.70 16.09
C PRO A 115 30.86 -38.18 16.49
N ILE A 116 30.78 -38.45 17.80
CA ILE A 116 30.44 -39.77 18.34
C ILE A 116 29.17 -39.62 19.20
N GLY A 117 28.17 -40.46 18.94
CA GLY A 117 26.79 -40.20 19.34
C GLY A 117 26.44 -40.59 20.78
N LEU A 118 25.47 -39.84 21.34
CA LEU A 118 24.57 -40.27 22.40
C LEU A 118 23.20 -39.66 22.11
N GLU A 119 22.16 -40.49 22.07
CA GLU A 119 20.79 -40.08 21.71
C GLU A 119 20.12 -39.32 22.87
N GLY A 120 19.60 -38.13 22.57
CA GLY A 120 18.79 -37.33 23.49
C GLY A 120 17.74 -36.55 22.71
N ASN A 121 16.47 -36.93 22.88
CA ASN A 121 15.34 -36.45 22.08
C ASN A 121 15.19 -34.91 22.08
N ARG A 122 15.66 -34.27 21.01
CA ARG A 122 15.02 -33.08 20.44
C ARG A 122 14.44 -33.49 19.09
N PRO A 123 13.17 -33.18 18.77
CA PRO A 123 12.63 -33.48 17.46
C PRO A 123 13.35 -32.64 16.40
N LYS A 124 14.30 -33.25 15.69
CA LYS A 124 14.70 -32.76 14.37
C LYS A 124 13.43 -32.79 13.53
N VAL A 125 12.95 -31.62 13.12
CA VAL A 125 11.89 -31.53 12.11
C VAL A 125 12.51 -32.02 10.79
N GLN A 126 12.37 -33.32 10.53
CA GLN A 126 12.42 -33.81 9.17
C GLN A 126 11.29 -33.10 8.43
N LEU A 127 11.66 -32.24 7.47
CA LEU A 127 10.77 -31.85 6.39
C LEU A 127 10.45 -33.13 5.62
N VAL A 128 9.40 -33.83 6.06
CA VAL A 128 8.77 -34.88 5.27
C VAL A 128 8.27 -34.19 4.01
N SER A 129 8.89 -34.55 2.89
CA SER A 129 8.42 -34.14 1.57
C SER A 129 7.01 -34.68 1.38
N SER A 130 6.01 -33.86 1.65
CA SER A 130 4.61 -34.24 1.50
C SER A 130 4.38 -34.79 0.09
N MET A 131 3.66 -35.91 0.01
CA MET A 131 3.37 -36.53 -1.28
C MET A 131 2.52 -35.61 -2.18
N TYR A 132 1.81 -34.64 -1.59
CA TYR A 132 1.10 -33.61 -2.31
C TYR A 132 1.81 -32.25 -2.19
N ASN A 133 2.48 -31.85 -3.26
CA ASN A 133 3.23 -30.60 -3.34
C ASN A 133 2.82 -29.73 -4.55
N HIS A 134 1.56 -29.86 -4.98
CA HIS A 134 0.95 -28.92 -5.93
C HIS A 134 0.43 -27.68 -5.19
N PHE A 135 0.50 -26.53 -5.86
CA PHE A 135 0.12 -25.24 -5.29
C PHE A 135 -1.39 -25.04 -5.06
N ARG A 136 -2.23 -25.70 -5.86
CA ARG A 136 -3.69 -25.69 -5.74
C ARG A 136 -4.18 -26.98 -5.07
N LEU A 137 -5.33 -26.93 -4.41
CA LEU A 137 -5.99 -28.11 -3.82
C LEU A 137 -6.45 -29.12 -4.90
N PRO A 138 -6.54 -30.43 -4.55
CA PRO A 138 -7.18 -31.43 -5.40
C PRO A 138 -8.64 -31.07 -5.70
N ARG A 139 -9.13 -31.45 -6.90
CA ARG A 139 -10.53 -31.22 -7.32
C ARG A 139 -11.45 -32.43 -7.14
N SER A 140 -10.94 -33.53 -6.59
CA SER A 140 -11.70 -34.75 -6.32
C SER A 140 -12.78 -34.59 -5.24
N ILE A 141 -12.75 -33.51 -4.45
CA ILE A 141 -13.72 -33.20 -3.39
C ILE A 141 -14.18 -31.75 -3.54
N ARG A 142 -15.48 -31.50 -3.33
CA ARG A 142 -16.04 -30.14 -3.24
C ARG A 142 -16.84 -29.96 -1.94
N PRO A 143 -16.59 -28.92 -1.13
CA PRO A 143 -17.45 -28.58 0.00
C PRO A 143 -18.80 -28.04 -0.49
N GLN A 144 -19.87 -28.39 0.21
CA GLN A 144 -21.23 -27.91 -0.02
C GLN A 144 -21.69 -26.98 1.10
N LYS A 145 -21.37 -27.34 2.35
CA LYS A 145 -21.74 -26.57 3.55
C LYS A 145 -20.71 -26.75 4.66
N TYR A 146 -20.49 -25.68 5.43
CA TYR A 146 -19.76 -25.66 6.69
C TYR A 146 -20.73 -25.34 7.82
N THR A 147 -20.67 -26.09 8.92
CA THR A 147 -21.22 -25.70 10.23
C THR A 147 -20.04 -25.44 11.15
N LEU A 148 -19.91 -24.23 11.66
CA LEU A 148 -18.74 -23.75 12.40
C LEU A 148 -19.15 -23.36 13.82
N HIS A 149 -18.74 -24.17 14.80
CA HIS A 149 -18.87 -23.87 16.22
C HIS A 149 -17.55 -23.26 16.72
N VAL A 150 -17.59 -22.06 17.30
CA VAL A 150 -16.38 -21.41 17.87
C VAL A 150 -16.71 -20.81 19.23
N ILE A 151 -15.96 -21.20 20.25
CA ILE A 151 -15.98 -20.62 21.60
C ILE A 151 -14.81 -19.64 21.72
N THR A 152 -15.11 -18.38 22.00
CA THR A 152 -14.11 -17.30 22.06
C THR A 152 -13.88 -16.85 23.50
N HIS A 153 -12.63 -16.89 23.95
CA HIS A 153 -12.22 -16.53 25.31
C HIS A 153 -11.58 -15.15 25.37
N LEU A 154 -12.30 -14.19 25.96
CA LEU A 154 -11.88 -12.78 26.12
C LEU A 154 -11.73 -12.35 27.59
N GLU A 155 -12.02 -13.25 28.53
CA GLU A 155 -12.09 -12.96 29.97
C GLU A 155 -10.73 -12.85 30.64
N ASN A 156 -9.70 -13.48 30.06
CA ASN A 156 -8.32 -13.42 30.54
C ASN A 156 -7.40 -12.74 29.50
N PRO A 157 -7.02 -11.45 29.71
CA PRO A 157 -6.12 -10.72 28.81
C PRO A 157 -4.77 -11.39 28.55
N GLU A 158 -4.26 -12.19 29.50
CA GLU A 158 -2.99 -12.90 29.38
C GLU A 158 -3.10 -14.13 28.47
N ASN A 159 -4.30 -14.69 28.29
CA ASN A 159 -4.54 -15.93 27.55
C ASN A 159 -5.79 -15.87 26.66
N LEU A 160 -5.76 -14.97 25.67
CA LEU A 160 -6.83 -14.76 24.70
C LEU A 160 -6.78 -15.85 23.62
N THR A 161 -7.81 -16.70 23.58
CA THR A 161 -7.83 -17.98 22.84
C THR A 161 -9.19 -18.27 22.24
N PHE A 162 -9.25 -19.25 21.33
CA PHE A 162 -10.50 -19.83 20.86
C PHE A 162 -10.37 -21.35 20.68
N VAL A 163 -11.49 -22.04 20.84
CA VAL A 163 -11.66 -23.48 20.58
C VAL A 163 -12.86 -23.63 19.65
N GLY A 164 -12.80 -24.52 18.67
CA GLY A 164 -13.91 -24.71 17.75
C GLY A 164 -13.98 -26.11 17.16
N GLU A 165 -15.07 -26.34 16.44
CA GLU A 165 -15.32 -27.53 15.64
C GLU A 165 -15.93 -27.09 14.32
N VAL A 166 -15.43 -27.65 13.22
CA VAL A 166 -16.00 -27.45 11.88
C VAL A 166 -16.51 -28.78 11.36
N ALA A 167 -17.79 -28.83 11.01
CA ALA A 167 -18.42 -29.93 10.31
C ALA A 167 -18.65 -29.54 8.85
N MET A 168 -17.97 -30.20 7.93
CA MET A 168 -18.05 -29.98 6.49
C MET A 168 -18.90 -31.04 5.82
N HIS A 169 -19.96 -30.63 5.12
CA HIS A 169 -20.63 -31.46 4.14
C HIS A 169 -19.84 -31.42 2.82
N LEU A 170 -19.36 -32.57 2.38
CA LEU A 170 -18.47 -32.76 1.22
C LEU A 170 -19.14 -33.69 0.20
N ILE A 171 -18.99 -33.39 -1.09
CA ILE A 171 -19.26 -34.34 -2.18
C ILE A 171 -17.94 -34.79 -2.82
N ALA A 172 -17.80 -36.09 -3.04
CA ALA A 172 -16.69 -36.63 -3.82
C ALA A 172 -17.03 -36.58 -5.32
N LEU A 173 -16.25 -35.83 -6.09
CA LEU A 173 -16.37 -35.70 -7.54
C LEU A 173 -15.61 -36.80 -8.29
N GLU A 174 -14.60 -37.40 -7.64
CA GLU A 174 -13.79 -38.51 -8.13
C GLU A 174 -13.46 -39.45 -6.95
N ASP A 175 -13.17 -40.72 -7.24
CA ASP A 175 -12.70 -41.67 -6.22
C ASP A 175 -11.35 -41.21 -5.63
N THR A 176 -11.26 -41.03 -4.31
CA THR A 176 -10.05 -40.51 -3.65
C THR A 176 -9.74 -41.17 -2.31
N SER A 177 -8.47 -41.44 -2.05
CA SER A 177 -7.96 -42.06 -0.81
C SER A 177 -7.44 -41.07 0.23
N ASN A 178 -7.54 -39.76 -0.04
CA ASN A 178 -7.21 -38.70 0.91
C ASN A 178 -8.20 -37.52 0.84
N ILE A 179 -8.16 -36.69 1.88
CA ILE A 179 -8.76 -35.36 1.91
C ILE A 179 -7.63 -34.37 2.21
N THR A 180 -7.38 -33.45 1.28
CA THR A 180 -6.41 -32.37 1.45
C THR A 180 -7.18 -31.05 1.53
N LEU A 181 -6.92 -30.28 2.59
CA LEU A 181 -7.50 -28.96 2.81
C LEU A 181 -6.47 -28.02 3.46
N HIS A 182 -6.80 -26.74 3.65
CA HIS A 182 -5.92 -25.77 4.28
C HIS A 182 -6.14 -25.68 5.81
N ALA A 183 -5.06 -25.66 6.58
CA ALA A 183 -5.04 -25.29 8.00
C ALA A 183 -3.64 -24.84 8.42
N LEU A 184 -3.52 -23.72 9.15
CA LEU A 184 -2.25 -23.17 9.62
C LEU A 184 -2.36 -22.61 11.04
N ASN A 185 -1.36 -22.90 11.87
CA ASN A 185 -1.30 -22.48 13.28
C ASN A 185 -2.55 -22.87 14.11
N LEU A 186 -3.18 -24.00 13.76
CA LEU A 186 -4.27 -24.61 14.52
C LEU A 186 -3.77 -25.89 15.20
N THR A 187 -4.17 -26.10 16.45
CA THR A 187 -3.98 -27.36 17.16
C THR A 187 -5.14 -28.29 16.83
N ILE A 188 -4.88 -29.43 16.21
CA ILE A 188 -5.89 -30.40 15.76
C ILE A 188 -5.55 -31.78 16.35
N ASN A 189 -6.45 -32.37 17.12
CA ASN A 189 -6.30 -33.75 17.58
C ASN A 189 -6.83 -34.72 16.51
N SER A 190 -5.94 -35.38 15.77
CA SER A 190 -6.33 -36.30 14.68
C SER A 190 -7.17 -37.50 15.14
N ARG A 191 -7.19 -37.82 16.43
CA ARG A 191 -8.03 -38.89 17.01
C ARG A 191 -9.49 -38.48 17.20
N GLU A 192 -9.79 -37.19 17.19
CA GLU A 192 -11.13 -36.65 17.35
C GLU A 192 -11.77 -36.25 16.01
N ILE A 193 -11.05 -36.44 14.90
CA ILE A 193 -11.59 -36.23 13.54
C ILE A 193 -12.58 -37.34 13.22
N ILE A 194 -13.81 -36.96 12.87
CA ILE A 194 -14.89 -37.88 12.53
C ILE A 194 -15.21 -37.73 11.04
N LEU A 195 -15.21 -38.85 10.31
CA LEU A 195 -15.63 -38.93 8.92
C LEU A 195 -16.84 -39.87 8.82
N ARG A 196 -17.97 -39.37 8.30
CA ARG A 196 -19.21 -40.14 8.12
C ARG A 196 -19.65 -40.12 6.67
N ASN A 197 -20.23 -41.23 6.20
CA ASN A 197 -20.86 -41.32 4.88
C ASN A 197 -22.37 -41.15 5.06
N LEU A 198 -22.98 -40.17 4.39
CA LEU A 198 -24.39 -39.85 4.60
C LEU A 198 -25.37 -40.89 4.03
N ARG A 199 -24.89 -41.81 3.18
CA ARG A 199 -25.71 -42.89 2.60
C ARG A 199 -25.49 -44.24 3.25
N ALA A 200 -24.44 -44.40 4.07
CA ALA A 200 -24.18 -45.64 4.80
C ALA A 200 -25.09 -45.75 6.04
N LYS A 201 -25.50 -46.97 6.39
CA LYS A 201 -26.09 -47.24 7.71
C LYS A 201 -24.99 -47.15 8.78
N GLU A 202 -25.32 -46.80 10.02
CA GLU A 202 -24.34 -46.72 11.11
C GLU A 202 -23.53 -48.02 11.30
N SER A 203 -24.15 -49.18 11.05
CA SER A 203 -23.50 -50.50 11.09
C SER A 203 -22.51 -50.77 9.94
N GLU A 204 -22.46 -49.90 8.93
CA GLU A 204 -21.65 -50.02 7.70
C GLU A 204 -20.62 -48.88 7.58
N GLN A 205 -20.48 -48.04 8.61
CA GLN A 205 -19.60 -46.87 8.64
C GLN A 205 -18.11 -47.28 8.72
N LYS A 206 -17.46 -47.43 7.56
CA LYS A 206 -16.05 -47.86 7.44
C LYS A 206 -15.04 -46.74 7.18
N ASN A 207 -15.49 -45.57 6.71
CA ASN A 207 -14.60 -44.45 6.43
C ASN A 207 -14.01 -43.91 7.75
N CYS A 208 -12.68 -43.99 7.89
CA CYS A 208 -11.93 -43.36 8.99
C CYS A 208 -10.68 -42.64 8.47
N VAL A 209 -10.10 -41.75 9.29
CA VAL A 209 -8.79 -41.16 9.04
C VAL A 209 -7.73 -42.08 9.63
N ARG A 210 -6.89 -42.69 8.77
CA ARG A 210 -5.83 -43.62 9.14
C ARG A 210 -4.59 -42.90 9.67
N SER A 211 -4.24 -41.78 9.04
CA SER A 211 -3.06 -40.97 9.38
C SER A 211 -3.20 -39.56 8.83
N THR A 212 -2.46 -38.62 9.40
CA THR A 212 -2.50 -37.19 9.03
C THR A 212 -1.11 -36.65 8.74
N GLU A 213 -0.98 -35.81 7.72
CA GLU A 213 0.24 -35.13 7.29
C GLU A 213 0.00 -33.61 7.26
N ILE A 214 1.04 -32.81 7.56
CA ILE A 214 1.00 -31.35 7.53
C ILE A 214 2.07 -30.84 6.56
N ASN A 215 1.65 -30.15 5.49
CA ASN A 215 2.56 -29.42 4.61
C ASN A 215 2.54 -27.94 5.01
N THR A 216 3.50 -27.51 5.82
CA THR A 216 3.57 -26.12 6.32
C THR A 216 3.92 -25.09 5.25
N TYR A 217 4.49 -25.52 4.11
CA TYR A 217 4.86 -24.63 3.01
C TYR A 217 3.65 -24.17 2.20
N HIS A 218 2.72 -25.08 1.88
CA HIS A 218 1.43 -24.74 1.26
C HIS A 218 0.31 -24.48 2.29
N GLY A 219 0.54 -24.82 3.55
CA GLY A 219 -0.46 -24.73 4.62
C GLY A 219 -1.56 -25.78 4.53
N TYR A 220 -1.22 -26.99 4.07
CA TYR A 220 -2.16 -28.10 3.97
C TYR A 220 -2.18 -28.97 5.23
N TYR A 221 -3.37 -29.49 5.53
CA TYR A 221 -3.62 -30.63 6.40
C TYR A 221 -4.21 -31.76 5.54
N ILE A 222 -3.49 -32.89 5.49
CA ILE A 222 -3.78 -34.02 4.62
C ILE A 222 -4.22 -35.19 5.49
N MET A 223 -5.43 -35.70 5.26
CA MET A 223 -5.99 -36.86 5.96
C MET A 223 -5.99 -38.05 5.00
N HIS A 224 -5.21 -39.08 5.31
CA HIS A 224 -5.23 -40.34 4.56
C HIS A 224 -6.32 -41.26 5.11
N LEU A 225 -7.12 -41.83 4.21
CA LEU A 225 -8.33 -42.56 4.59
C LEU A 225 -8.10 -44.07 4.74
N CYS A 226 -8.96 -44.70 5.54
CA CYS A 226 -9.03 -46.15 5.70
C CYS A 226 -9.61 -46.85 4.46
N GLU A 227 -10.66 -46.26 3.87
CA GLU A 227 -11.26 -46.66 2.60
C GLU A 227 -11.44 -45.40 1.71
N PRO A 228 -11.33 -45.51 0.38
CA PRO A 228 -11.54 -44.38 -0.52
C PRO A 228 -12.96 -43.80 -0.42
N LEU A 229 -13.07 -42.48 -0.57
CA LEU A 229 -14.34 -41.84 -0.92
C LEU A 229 -14.73 -42.25 -2.35
N ARG A 230 -16.02 -42.37 -2.62
CA ARG A 230 -16.57 -42.78 -3.91
C ARG A 230 -17.23 -41.63 -4.65
N GLN A 231 -16.98 -41.55 -5.96
CA GLN A 231 -17.59 -40.56 -6.83
C GLN A 231 -19.13 -40.53 -6.69
N GLY A 232 -19.69 -39.34 -6.48
CA GLY A 232 -21.13 -39.12 -6.33
C GLY A 232 -21.71 -39.43 -4.95
N GLU A 233 -20.87 -39.80 -3.98
CA GLU A 233 -21.26 -39.92 -2.56
C GLU A 233 -20.99 -38.65 -1.76
N GLU A 234 -21.73 -38.53 -0.65
CA GLU A 234 -21.77 -37.37 0.24
C GLU A 234 -21.29 -37.75 1.63
N TYR A 235 -20.43 -36.92 2.22
CA TYR A 235 -19.73 -37.20 3.47
C TYR A 235 -19.81 -36.01 4.43
N ILE A 236 -19.82 -36.28 5.74
CA ILE A 236 -19.57 -35.26 6.77
C ILE A 236 -18.18 -35.49 7.37
N LEU A 237 -17.35 -34.46 7.31
CA LEU A 237 -16.04 -34.41 7.96
C LEU A 237 -16.09 -33.39 9.11
N THR A 238 -15.97 -33.87 10.34
CA THR A 238 -15.91 -33.04 11.55
C THR A 238 -14.49 -32.98 12.08
N ILE A 239 -13.96 -31.76 12.29
CA ILE A 239 -12.62 -31.52 12.82
C ILE A 239 -12.69 -30.53 13.99
N PRO A 240 -12.34 -30.94 15.22
CA PRO A 240 -12.09 -30.02 16.32
C PRO A 240 -10.72 -29.36 16.22
N PHE A 241 -10.62 -28.11 16.63
CA PHE A 241 -9.40 -27.30 16.58
C PHE A 241 -9.34 -26.27 17.72
N SER A 242 -8.14 -25.77 18.02
CA SER A 242 -7.95 -24.61 18.91
C SER A 242 -6.74 -23.77 18.52
N SER A 243 -6.76 -22.48 18.86
CA SER A 243 -5.60 -21.59 18.71
C SER A 243 -5.68 -20.35 19.61
N ILE A 244 -4.63 -19.54 19.57
CA ILE A 244 -4.56 -18.23 20.21
C ILE A 244 -5.22 -17.16 19.33
N LEU A 245 -5.80 -16.13 19.95
CA LEU A 245 -6.15 -14.90 19.23
C LEU A 245 -4.87 -14.11 18.97
N ASN A 246 -4.41 -14.18 17.72
CA ASN A 246 -3.09 -13.68 17.33
C ASN A 246 -3.01 -12.14 17.26
N LEU A 247 -1.79 -11.58 17.15
CA LEU A 247 -1.50 -10.14 17.12
C LEU A 247 -1.30 -9.56 15.71
N ASN A 248 -1.55 -10.35 14.66
CA ASN A 248 -1.03 -10.10 13.32
C ASN A 248 -2.10 -9.61 12.34
N LEU A 249 -3.27 -9.23 12.87
CA LEU A 249 -4.37 -8.60 12.13
C LEU A 249 -4.82 -9.42 10.90
N ARG A 250 -4.83 -10.76 11.04
CA ARG A 250 -5.26 -11.75 10.04
C ARG A 250 -5.75 -13.04 10.71
N GLY A 251 -6.53 -13.84 9.99
CA GLY A 251 -7.19 -15.01 10.58
C GLY A 251 -8.23 -14.56 11.62
N TYR A 252 -8.42 -15.33 12.68
CA TYR A 252 -9.17 -14.89 13.86
C TYR A 252 -8.19 -14.32 14.90
N TYR A 253 -8.33 -13.03 15.21
CA TYR A 253 -7.32 -12.25 15.93
C TYR A 253 -7.93 -11.33 16.99
N ARG A 254 -7.09 -10.82 17.90
CA ARG A 254 -7.51 -9.88 18.96
C ARG A 254 -7.22 -8.43 18.60
N SER A 255 -8.17 -7.54 18.89
CA SER A 255 -7.99 -6.08 18.87
C SER A 255 -8.39 -5.50 20.24
N SER A 256 -7.99 -4.26 20.52
CA SER A 256 -8.37 -3.58 21.75
C SER A 256 -8.53 -2.06 21.63
N TYR A 257 -9.32 -1.52 22.56
CA TYR A 257 -9.44 -0.09 22.80
C TYR A 257 -9.43 0.19 24.30
N VAL A 258 -9.10 1.42 24.68
CA VAL A 258 -9.24 1.89 26.07
C VAL A 258 -10.62 2.51 26.19
N ASP A 259 -11.48 1.93 27.02
CA ASP A 259 -12.76 2.55 27.36
C ASP A 259 -12.52 3.77 28.24
N ARG A 260 -12.96 4.95 27.78
CA ARG A 260 -12.77 6.22 28.51
C ARG A 260 -13.54 6.28 29.84
N ALA A 261 -14.66 5.58 29.95
CA ALA A 261 -15.50 5.63 31.14
C ALA A 261 -14.89 4.88 32.34
N SER A 262 -14.33 3.70 32.09
CA SER A 262 -13.65 2.88 33.12
C SER A 262 -12.13 3.04 33.15
N ASN A 263 -11.53 3.65 32.12
CA ASN A 263 -10.08 3.67 31.85
C ASN A 263 -9.46 2.26 31.79
N GLN A 264 -10.22 1.27 31.33
CA GLN A 264 -9.79 -0.13 31.16
C GLN A 264 -9.62 -0.51 29.70
N THR A 265 -8.67 -1.41 29.42
CA THR A 265 -8.54 -2.03 28.10
C THR A 265 -9.67 -3.02 27.87
N LYS A 266 -10.50 -2.76 26.85
CA LYS A 266 -11.51 -3.68 26.33
C LYS A 266 -10.92 -4.51 25.21
N TRP A 267 -11.22 -5.81 25.24
CA TRP A 267 -10.77 -6.78 24.24
C TRP A 267 -11.93 -7.24 23.38
N LEU A 268 -11.67 -7.35 22.08
CA LEU A 268 -12.56 -7.92 21.08
C LEU A 268 -11.81 -8.94 20.22
N ALA A 269 -12.55 -9.87 19.63
CA ALA A 269 -12.05 -10.77 18.60
C ALA A 269 -12.73 -10.47 17.26
N VAL A 270 -11.97 -10.55 16.17
CA VAL A 270 -12.41 -10.17 14.81
C VAL A 270 -11.66 -11.02 13.77
N THR A 271 -12.30 -11.24 12.62
CA THR A 271 -11.76 -11.99 11.47
C THR A 271 -11.23 -11.06 10.39
N GLN A 272 -10.10 -11.43 9.76
CA GLN A 272 -9.66 -10.91 8.46
C GLN A 272 -9.12 -12.09 7.65
N PHE A 273 -9.87 -12.55 6.64
CA PHE A 273 -9.57 -13.81 5.94
C PHE A 273 -9.01 -13.64 4.53
N GLU A 274 -9.17 -12.48 3.89
CA GLU A 274 -8.52 -12.22 2.61
C GLU A 274 -6.98 -12.15 2.74
N PRO A 275 -6.22 -12.67 1.75
CA PRO A 275 -6.67 -13.54 0.65
C PRO A 275 -6.78 -15.01 1.05
N ALA A 276 -5.91 -15.47 1.94
CA ALA A 276 -5.70 -16.88 2.24
C ALA A 276 -5.51 -17.11 3.75
N SER A 277 -6.36 -16.47 4.55
CA SER A 277 -6.25 -16.41 6.01
C SER A 277 -7.39 -17.10 6.78
N ALA A 278 -8.46 -17.59 6.13
CA ALA A 278 -9.48 -18.39 6.81
C ALA A 278 -8.88 -19.67 7.44
N ARG A 279 -7.86 -20.23 6.78
CA ARG A 279 -7.02 -21.35 7.28
C ARG A 279 -6.33 -21.13 8.64
N TYR A 280 -6.22 -19.88 9.12
CA TYR A 280 -5.72 -19.55 10.48
C TYR A 280 -6.83 -19.53 11.54
N ALA A 281 -8.09 -19.68 11.14
CA ALA A 281 -9.25 -19.65 12.03
C ALA A 281 -9.97 -21.01 12.10
N PHE A 282 -10.09 -21.72 10.98
CA PHE A 282 -10.64 -23.08 10.93
C PHE A 282 -10.10 -23.87 9.73
N PRO A 283 -10.04 -25.22 9.79
CA PRO A 283 -9.66 -26.05 8.65
C PRO A 283 -10.68 -25.96 7.51
N CYS A 284 -10.25 -25.61 6.30
CA CYS A 284 -11.17 -25.36 5.18
C CYS A 284 -10.54 -25.48 3.78
N PHE A 285 -11.37 -25.57 2.74
CA PHE A 285 -10.94 -25.52 1.34
C PHE A 285 -10.71 -24.05 0.92
N ASP A 286 -9.64 -23.45 1.46
CA ASP A 286 -9.38 -22.01 1.41
C ASP A 286 -8.87 -21.51 0.02
N GLU A 287 -9.72 -21.62 -1.01
CA GLU A 287 -9.58 -21.01 -2.34
C GLU A 287 -10.92 -20.42 -2.80
N PRO A 288 -10.96 -19.31 -3.56
CA PRO A 288 -12.19 -18.58 -3.85
C PRO A 288 -13.22 -19.35 -4.69
N ASP A 289 -12.83 -20.39 -5.44
CA ASP A 289 -13.73 -21.19 -6.29
C ASP A 289 -14.41 -22.38 -5.56
N PHE A 290 -14.02 -22.66 -4.31
CA PHE A 290 -14.72 -23.58 -3.41
C PHE A 290 -15.85 -22.90 -2.64
N LYS A 291 -16.71 -22.14 -3.35
CA LYS A 291 -17.93 -21.56 -2.76
C LYS A 291 -18.80 -22.63 -2.12
N ALA A 292 -19.24 -22.36 -0.89
CA ALA A 292 -20.09 -23.21 -0.06
C ALA A 292 -21.00 -22.35 0.83
N LYS A 293 -21.97 -22.98 1.49
CA LYS A 293 -22.79 -22.32 2.51
C LYS A 293 -22.16 -22.41 3.89
N PHE A 294 -22.44 -21.45 4.78
CA PHE A 294 -21.92 -21.41 6.14
C PHE A 294 -23.06 -21.25 7.15
N VAL A 295 -23.00 -21.99 8.25
CA VAL A 295 -23.76 -21.75 9.49
C VAL A 295 -22.75 -21.51 10.59
N VAL A 296 -22.77 -20.31 11.17
CA VAL A 296 -21.82 -19.89 12.21
C VAL A 296 -22.52 -19.91 13.57
N ILE A 297 -21.86 -20.48 14.57
CA ILE A 297 -22.39 -20.65 15.94
C ILE A 297 -21.30 -20.24 16.92
N LEU A 298 -21.49 -19.10 17.60
CA LEU A 298 -20.47 -18.49 18.45
C LEU A 298 -20.82 -18.62 19.93
N GLY A 299 -19.92 -19.22 20.70
CA GLY A 299 -20.00 -19.34 22.15
C GLY A 299 -19.21 -18.22 22.82
N HIS A 300 -19.89 -17.38 23.61
CA HIS A 300 -19.27 -16.22 24.27
C HIS A 300 -19.95 -15.91 25.61
N HIS A 301 -19.26 -15.16 26.46
CA HIS A 301 -19.87 -14.58 27.66
C HIS A 301 -21.00 -13.62 27.26
N ASN A 302 -22.12 -13.66 27.99
CA ASN A 302 -23.32 -12.84 27.76
C ASN A 302 -23.14 -11.31 27.87
N LYS A 303 -21.94 -10.83 28.26
CA LYS A 303 -21.57 -9.41 28.30
C LYS A 303 -21.09 -8.88 26.95
N TYR A 304 -20.82 -9.76 26.00
CA TYR A 304 -20.40 -9.45 24.64
C TYR A 304 -21.55 -9.72 23.65
N THR A 305 -21.53 -8.99 22.54
CA THR A 305 -22.33 -9.23 21.35
C THR A 305 -21.52 -10.05 20.35
N ALA A 306 -22.18 -11.01 19.71
CA ALA A 306 -21.67 -11.76 18.58
C ALA A 306 -22.26 -11.20 17.27
N LEU A 307 -21.44 -11.06 16.23
CA LEU A 307 -21.88 -10.76 14.86
C LEU A 307 -21.25 -11.75 13.88
N SER A 308 -21.93 -12.03 12.77
CA SER A 308 -21.41 -12.78 11.61
C SER A 308 -22.07 -12.28 10.31
N ASN A 309 -21.79 -12.92 9.18
CA ASN A 309 -22.31 -12.55 7.85
C ASN A 309 -23.84 -12.44 7.80
N MET A 310 -24.53 -13.41 8.40
CA MET A 310 -25.99 -13.57 8.33
C MET A 310 -26.71 -12.96 9.56
N PRO A 311 -28.05 -12.80 9.53
CA PRO A 311 -28.83 -12.45 10.71
C PRO A 311 -28.65 -13.44 11.86
N LEU A 312 -28.81 -12.95 13.09
CA LEU A 312 -28.87 -13.78 14.30
C LEU A 312 -30.20 -14.53 14.32
N LYS A 313 -30.14 -15.87 14.28
CA LYS A 313 -31.30 -16.76 14.32
C LYS A 313 -31.82 -16.95 15.75
N GLU A 314 -30.93 -17.29 16.68
CA GLU A 314 -31.26 -17.42 18.10
C GLU A 314 -30.04 -17.27 19.02
N THR A 315 -30.31 -16.93 20.28
CA THR A 315 -29.33 -16.98 21.38
C THR A 315 -29.84 -17.89 22.48
N ARG A 316 -29.03 -18.87 22.91
CA ARG A 316 -29.38 -19.87 23.93
C ARG A 316 -28.28 -20.01 25.00
N PRO A 317 -28.60 -20.21 26.29
CA PRO A 317 -27.58 -20.43 27.33
C PRO A 317 -26.70 -21.65 27.08
N MET A 318 -25.43 -21.59 27.50
CA MET A 318 -24.55 -22.77 27.55
C MET A 318 -24.85 -23.60 28.81
N ALA A 319 -25.17 -24.88 28.66
CA ALA A 319 -25.54 -25.75 29.79
C ALA A 319 -24.36 -26.05 30.73
N ASP A 320 -23.14 -26.02 30.20
CA ASP A 320 -21.86 -26.33 30.86
C ASP A 320 -21.12 -25.09 31.38
N LYS A 321 -21.52 -23.87 30.96
CA LYS A 321 -20.89 -22.60 31.35
C LYS A 321 -21.92 -21.56 31.80
N LYS A 322 -21.93 -21.27 33.10
CA LYS A 322 -22.70 -20.17 33.68
C LYS A 322 -22.30 -18.83 33.03
N ASP A 323 -23.29 -17.98 32.75
CA ASP A 323 -23.13 -16.63 32.17
C ASP A 323 -22.59 -16.62 30.72
N TRP A 324 -22.55 -17.78 30.04
CA TRP A 324 -22.22 -17.92 28.62
C TRP A 324 -23.44 -18.29 27.78
N VAL A 325 -23.40 -17.89 26.51
CA VAL A 325 -24.45 -18.15 25.51
C VAL A 325 -23.84 -18.64 24.19
N TRP A 326 -24.61 -19.45 23.48
CA TRP A 326 -24.45 -19.70 22.05
C TRP A 326 -25.31 -18.73 21.26
N SER A 327 -24.72 -18.02 20.30
CA SER A 327 -25.40 -17.22 19.30
C SER A 327 -25.29 -17.93 17.95
N GLU A 328 -26.42 -18.41 17.41
CA GLU A 328 -26.50 -19.11 16.13
C GLU A 328 -27.00 -18.15 15.05
N PHE A 329 -26.28 -18.11 13.92
CA PHE A 329 -26.62 -17.30 12.75
C PHE A 329 -27.32 -18.15 11.67
N GLU A 330 -28.07 -17.49 10.79
CA GLU A 330 -28.74 -18.16 9.68
C GLU A 330 -27.75 -18.75 8.66
N GLU A 331 -28.23 -19.67 7.81
CA GLU A 331 -27.44 -20.29 6.75
C GLU A 331 -27.14 -19.29 5.62
N SER A 332 -25.86 -19.10 5.28
CA SER A 332 -25.46 -18.20 4.21
C SER A 332 -25.86 -18.71 2.82
N VAL A 333 -25.95 -17.76 1.89
CA VAL A 333 -25.83 -18.05 0.46
C VAL A 333 -24.46 -18.69 0.15
N PRO A 334 -24.28 -19.37 -1.01
CA PRO A 334 -22.98 -19.89 -1.42
C PRO A 334 -21.96 -18.76 -1.58
N MET A 335 -20.89 -18.80 -0.78
CA MET A 335 -19.84 -17.79 -0.75
C MET A 335 -18.45 -18.41 -0.51
N SER A 336 -17.41 -17.64 -0.76
CA SER A 336 -16.01 -18.08 -0.65
C SER A 336 -15.50 -17.97 0.79
N THR A 337 -14.52 -18.79 1.18
CA THR A 337 -13.98 -18.82 2.56
C THR A 337 -13.44 -17.48 3.04
N TYR A 338 -12.84 -16.70 2.13
CA TYR A 338 -12.24 -15.39 2.43
C TYR A 338 -13.26 -14.33 2.87
N LEU A 339 -14.56 -14.55 2.60
CA LEU A 339 -15.68 -13.67 2.95
C LEU A 339 -16.41 -14.07 4.23
N VAL A 340 -16.04 -15.19 4.86
CA VAL A 340 -16.61 -15.59 6.15
C VAL A 340 -16.12 -14.60 7.20
N ALA A 341 -17.03 -14.01 7.96
CA ALA A 341 -16.68 -13.09 9.03
C ALA A 341 -17.45 -13.35 10.32
N TYR A 342 -16.76 -13.12 11.43
CA TYR A 342 -17.38 -13.09 12.75
C TYR A 342 -16.58 -12.27 13.76
N THR A 343 -17.28 -11.69 14.72
CA THR A 343 -16.67 -10.93 15.82
C THR A 343 -17.41 -11.16 17.13
N VAL A 344 -16.66 -11.07 18.23
CA VAL A 344 -17.17 -11.03 19.60
C VAL A 344 -16.60 -9.76 20.25
N ASN A 345 -17.46 -8.83 20.62
CA ASN A 345 -17.10 -7.47 21.06
C ASN A 345 -18.16 -6.87 22.02
N ASP A 346 -17.91 -5.70 22.59
CA ASP A 346 -18.84 -4.92 23.42
C ASP A 346 -19.27 -3.59 22.74
N PHE A 347 -19.43 -3.60 21.42
CA PHE A 347 -19.75 -2.41 20.63
C PHE A 347 -21.24 -2.03 20.69
N ALA A 348 -21.49 -0.74 20.44
CA ALA A 348 -22.82 -0.19 20.19
C ALA A 348 -23.05 -0.03 18.68
N TYR A 349 -24.29 0.22 18.26
CA TYR A 349 -24.63 0.47 16.86
C TYR A 349 -25.67 1.57 16.67
N VAL A 350 -25.61 2.21 15.51
CA VAL A 350 -26.67 3.05 14.95
C VAL A 350 -27.37 2.24 13.87
N THR A 351 -28.71 2.17 13.89
CA THR A 351 -29.50 1.63 12.79
C THR A 351 -29.81 2.75 11.80
N SER A 352 -29.58 2.53 10.51
CA SER A 352 -29.93 3.50 9.48
C SER A 352 -31.42 3.56 9.22
N GLU A 353 -31.92 4.75 8.86
CA GLU A 353 -33.19 4.87 8.14
C GLU A 353 -32.98 4.37 6.70
N THR A 354 -33.87 3.53 6.20
CA THR A 354 -33.74 2.90 4.88
C THR A 354 -35.03 3.02 4.06
N SER A 355 -34.88 3.43 2.81
CA SER A 355 -35.93 3.43 1.79
C SER A 355 -35.84 2.21 0.85
N LEU A 356 -34.91 1.29 1.09
CA LEU A 356 -34.65 0.10 0.28
C LEU A 356 -35.91 -0.78 0.17
N LYS A 357 -36.28 -1.13 -1.06
CA LYS A 357 -37.53 -1.86 -1.38
C LYS A 357 -37.58 -3.28 -0.77
N ASN A 358 -36.42 -3.88 -0.51
CA ASN A 358 -36.24 -5.18 0.16
C ASN A 358 -36.11 -5.09 1.68
N LYS A 359 -36.15 -3.90 2.29
CA LYS A 359 -36.09 -3.68 3.75
C LYS A 359 -34.83 -4.23 4.45
N VAL A 360 -33.70 -4.25 3.74
CA VAL A 360 -32.39 -4.66 4.31
C VAL A 360 -32.11 -3.87 5.58
N GLN A 361 -31.89 -4.56 6.70
CA GLN A 361 -31.47 -3.92 7.94
C GLN A 361 -30.03 -3.45 7.80
N PHE A 362 -29.79 -2.14 7.98
CA PHE A 362 -28.47 -1.55 7.89
C PHE A 362 -28.04 -1.00 9.25
N ARG A 363 -26.87 -1.39 9.76
CA ARG A 363 -26.36 -0.96 11.07
C ARG A 363 -24.87 -0.64 11.01
N THR A 364 -24.47 0.48 11.59
CA THR A 364 -23.07 0.88 11.72
C THR A 364 -22.64 0.74 13.18
N TRP A 365 -21.62 -0.08 13.42
CA TRP A 365 -21.12 -0.52 14.72
C TRP A 365 -19.78 0.12 15.07
N ALA A 366 -19.62 0.55 16.32
CA ALA A 366 -18.36 1.06 16.86
C ALA A 366 -18.28 0.88 18.37
N ARG A 367 -17.07 1.05 18.92
CA ARG A 367 -16.88 1.17 20.37
C ARG A 367 -17.80 2.27 20.95
N PRO A 368 -18.39 2.08 22.15
CA PRO A 368 -19.46 2.94 22.65
C PRO A 368 -19.13 4.44 22.70
N ASP A 369 -17.88 4.80 23.01
CA ASP A 369 -17.45 6.20 23.11
C ASP A 369 -17.18 6.87 21.73
N ALA A 370 -17.29 6.13 20.63
CA ALA A 370 -17.17 6.63 19.26
C ALA A 370 -18.49 6.59 18.46
N ILE A 371 -19.59 6.13 19.06
CA ILE A 371 -20.85 5.83 18.35
C ILE A 371 -21.46 7.03 17.61
N GLU A 372 -21.30 8.24 18.15
CA GLU A 372 -21.76 9.48 17.51
C GLU A 372 -21.07 9.75 16.15
N GLN A 373 -19.87 9.19 15.93
CA GLN A 373 -19.11 9.32 14.68
C GLN A 373 -19.63 8.39 13.57
N CYS A 374 -20.57 7.47 13.87
CA CYS A 374 -21.17 6.55 12.91
C CYS A 374 -22.29 7.19 12.07
N LYS A 375 -22.84 8.35 12.49
CA LYS A 375 -24.03 8.96 11.87
C LYS A 375 -23.89 9.20 10.37
N TYR A 376 -22.70 9.58 9.91
CA TYR A 376 -22.46 9.85 8.50
C TYR A 376 -22.43 8.56 7.66
N ALA A 377 -21.74 7.52 8.12
CA ALA A 377 -21.74 6.22 7.45
C ALA A 377 -23.15 5.61 7.38
N ALA A 378 -23.90 5.68 8.49
CA ALA A 378 -25.27 5.20 8.56
C ALA A 378 -26.22 5.91 7.58
N ASP A 379 -25.96 7.16 7.20
CA ASP A 379 -26.72 7.92 6.18
C ASP A 379 -26.28 7.58 4.74
N VAL A 380 -24.97 7.34 4.52
CA VAL A 380 -24.39 7.07 3.19
C VAL A 380 -24.69 5.66 2.71
N GLY A 381 -24.44 4.64 3.54
CA GLY A 381 -24.46 3.23 3.14
C GLY A 381 -25.76 2.80 2.42
N PRO A 382 -26.95 3.03 2.99
CA PRO A 382 -28.22 2.66 2.34
C PRO A 382 -28.47 3.36 1.00
N LYS A 383 -28.01 4.61 0.83
CA LYS A 383 -28.18 5.38 -0.41
C LYS A 383 -27.33 4.81 -1.53
N VAL A 384 -26.08 4.47 -1.22
CA VAL A 384 -25.16 3.82 -2.17
C VAL A 384 -25.66 2.42 -2.54
N LEU A 385 -26.15 1.65 -1.56
CA LEU A 385 -26.72 0.32 -1.83
C LEU A 385 -27.94 0.41 -2.77
N GLN A 386 -28.85 1.37 -2.56
CA GLN A 386 -30.00 1.59 -3.44
C GLN A 386 -29.56 1.93 -4.87
N TYR A 387 -28.57 2.81 -5.03
CA TYR A 387 -28.00 3.15 -6.33
C TYR A 387 -27.43 1.91 -7.04
N TYR A 388 -26.71 1.03 -6.32
CA TYR A 388 -26.18 -0.22 -6.88
C TYR A 388 -27.26 -1.24 -7.27
N GLU A 389 -28.34 -1.39 -6.49
CA GLU A 389 -29.48 -2.20 -6.92
C GLU A 389 -30.06 -1.72 -8.25
N ASP A 390 -30.17 -0.40 -8.43
CA ASP A 390 -30.76 0.23 -9.62
C ASP A 390 -29.81 0.18 -10.83
N ILE A 391 -28.49 0.46 -10.69
CA ILE A 391 -27.56 0.43 -11.84
C ILE A 391 -27.20 -0.98 -12.31
N PHE A 392 -27.18 -1.97 -11.42
CA PHE A 392 -26.94 -3.38 -11.80
C PHE A 392 -28.24 -4.13 -12.11
N ASN A 393 -29.41 -3.57 -11.77
CA ASN A 393 -30.72 -4.20 -11.89
C ASN A 393 -30.74 -5.61 -11.25
N ILE A 394 -30.04 -5.75 -10.11
CA ILE A 394 -29.88 -6.96 -9.31
C ILE A 394 -29.91 -6.50 -7.85
N LYS A 395 -30.89 -6.97 -7.08
CA LYS A 395 -31.03 -6.62 -5.67
C LYS A 395 -29.90 -7.21 -4.82
N PHE A 396 -29.59 -6.54 -3.72
CA PHE A 396 -28.75 -7.11 -2.67
C PHE A 396 -29.45 -8.35 -2.07
N PRO A 397 -28.76 -9.50 -1.92
CA PRO A 397 -29.43 -10.78 -1.66
C PRO A 397 -29.55 -11.20 -0.19
N LEU A 398 -29.01 -10.43 0.77
CA LEU A 398 -29.10 -10.74 2.21
C LEU A 398 -30.05 -9.77 2.92
N ASP A 399 -30.65 -10.20 4.03
CA ASP A 399 -31.61 -9.38 4.78
C ASP A 399 -30.97 -8.25 5.62
N LYS A 400 -29.64 -8.23 5.75
CA LYS A 400 -28.92 -7.20 6.51
C LYS A 400 -27.52 -6.89 5.98
N ILE A 401 -27.03 -5.69 6.30
CA ILE A 401 -25.63 -5.29 6.24
C ILE A 401 -25.25 -4.68 7.60
N ASP A 402 -24.20 -5.23 8.20
CA ASP A 402 -23.50 -4.60 9.33
C ASP A 402 -22.19 -4.00 8.82
N GLU A 403 -21.91 -2.76 9.18
CA GLU A 403 -20.62 -2.09 9.00
C GLU A 403 -19.96 -1.95 10.38
N ILE A 404 -18.69 -2.30 10.54
CA ILE A 404 -18.03 -2.24 11.86
C ILE A 404 -16.65 -1.55 11.82
N ALA A 405 -16.48 -0.52 12.65
CA ALA A 405 -15.23 0.21 12.84
C ALA A 405 -14.30 -0.50 13.83
N ILE A 406 -13.26 -1.16 13.33
CA ILE A 406 -12.28 -1.93 14.10
C ILE A 406 -11.07 -1.04 14.49
N PRO A 407 -10.67 -0.99 15.78
CA PRO A 407 -9.54 -0.18 16.25
C PRO A 407 -8.17 -0.61 15.71
N ASP A 408 -7.93 -1.92 15.57
CA ASP A 408 -6.71 -2.50 14.98
C ASP A 408 -7.08 -3.33 13.74
N PHE A 409 -6.84 -2.79 12.54
CA PHE A 409 -7.19 -3.42 11.27
C PHE A 409 -6.09 -3.17 10.22
N SER A 410 -5.63 -4.22 9.55
CA SER A 410 -4.46 -4.20 8.66
C SER A 410 -4.76 -3.55 7.31
N ALA A 411 -5.86 -3.95 6.68
CA ALA A 411 -6.37 -3.36 5.44
C ALA A 411 -7.03 -1.98 5.67
N GLY A 412 -7.65 -1.40 4.64
CA GLY A 412 -8.46 -0.18 4.78
C GLY A 412 -9.86 -0.50 5.28
N ALA A 413 -10.52 -1.38 4.55
CA ALA A 413 -11.73 -2.11 4.91
C ALA A 413 -11.66 -3.53 4.28
N MET A 414 -12.75 -4.30 4.33
CA MET A 414 -12.88 -5.66 3.79
C MET A 414 -14.36 -6.01 3.64
N GLU A 415 -14.74 -6.58 2.50
CA GLU A 415 -16.11 -6.58 2.00
C GLU A 415 -17.04 -7.66 2.59
N ASN A 416 -16.62 -8.33 3.68
CA ASN A 416 -17.16 -9.64 4.10
C ASN A 416 -18.70 -9.64 4.07
N TRP A 417 -19.29 -10.61 3.35
CA TRP A 417 -20.68 -10.47 2.88
C TRP A 417 -21.68 -10.25 4.03
N GLY A 418 -22.28 -9.07 4.10
CA GLY A 418 -23.21 -8.67 5.17
C GLY A 418 -22.57 -8.26 6.52
N LEU A 419 -21.25 -8.33 6.68
CA LEU A 419 -20.50 -7.84 7.86
C LEU A 419 -19.17 -7.19 7.41
N VAL A 420 -19.27 -5.98 6.88
CA VAL A 420 -18.14 -5.22 6.33
C VAL A 420 -17.30 -4.63 7.46
N THR A 421 -16.00 -4.90 7.48
CA THR A 421 -15.07 -4.44 8.54
C THR A 421 -14.20 -3.31 8.03
N TYR A 422 -14.08 -2.22 8.79
CA TYR A 422 -13.34 -1.01 8.41
C TYR A 422 -12.30 -0.63 9.47
N ARG A 423 -11.20 0.05 9.11
CA ARG A 423 -10.46 0.90 10.08
C ARG A 423 -11.39 2.01 10.58
N GLU A 424 -11.20 2.47 11.82
CA GLU A 424 -11.89 3.68 12.32
C GLU A 424 -11.77 4.88 11.36
N THR A 425 -10.61 5.08 10.71
CA THR A 425 -10.38 6.16 9.73
C THR A 425 -11.08 6.00 8.38
N ALA A 426 -11.77 4.88 8.14
CA ALA A 426 -12.49 4.58 6.91
C ALA A 426 -14.01 4.56 7.08
N LEU A 427 -14.52 4.55 8.32
CA LEU A 427 -15.96 4.52 8.62
C LEU A 427 -16.42 5.66 9.55
N LEU A 428 -15.59 6.10 10.48
CA LEU A 428 -15.97 7.10 11.48
C LEU A 428 -15.69 8.51 10.99
N TYR A 429 -16.68 9.38 11.10
CA TYR A 429 -16.58 10.80 10.78
C TYR A 429 -17.04 11.66 11.96
N ALA A 430 -16.13 12.48 12.49
CA ALA A 430 -16.45 13.41 13.58
C ALA A 430 -16.61 14.83 13.03
N GLU A 431 -17.83 15.36 13.11
CA GLU A 431 -18.13 16.74 12.69
C GLU A 431 -17.24 17.75 13.45
N ASN A 432 -16.82 18.83 12.76
CA ASN A 432 -15.89 19.85 13.27
C ASN A 432 -14.47 19.36 13.64
N VAL A 433 -14.17 18.06 13.46
CA VAL A 433 -12.84 17.48 13.72
C VAL A 433 -12.23 16.82 12.49
N SER A 434 -13.02 16.08 11.73
CA SER A 434 -12.64 15.44 10.47
C SER A 434 -12.78 16.42 9.30
N SER A 435 -11.81 16.45 8.38
CA SER A 435 -11.85 17.30 7.18
C SER A 435 -12.86 16.80 6.14
N LEU A 436 -13.15 17.63 5.14
CA LEU A 436 -13.89 17.21 3.95
C LEU A 436 -13.18 16.06 3.21
N GLU A 437 -11.84 16.06 3.12
CA GLU A 437 -11.11 14.92 2.55
C GLU A 437 -11.40 13.63 3.34
N ASN A 438 -11.49 13.71 4.67
CA ASN A 438 -11.89 12.56 5.48
C ASN A 438 -13.35 12.15 5.22
N LYS A 439 -14.26 13.10 5.03
CA LYS A 439 -15.66 12.84 4.68
C LYS A 439 -15.79 12.12 3.33
N GLN A 440 -15.10 12.62 2.31
CA GLN A 440 -15.03 12.00 0.98
C GLN A 440 -14.42 10.60 1.05
N ARG A 441 -13.35 10.42 1.84
CA ARG A 441 -12.71 9.12 2.05
C ARG A 441 -13.68 8.11 2.68
N VAL A 442 -14.45 8.49 3.70
CA VAL A 442 -15.44 7.60 4.33
C VAL A 442 -16.51 7.19 3.31
N ALA A 443 -17.06 8.14 2.54
CA ALA A 443 -18.05 7.83 1.51
C ALA A 443 -17.50 6.92 0.40
N SER A 444 -16.26 7.19 -0.05
CA SER A 444 -15.58 6.43 -1.09
C SER A 444 -15.28 4.99 -0.66
N VAL A 445 -14.78 4.78 0.56
CA VAL A 445 -14.53 3.41 1.05
C VAL A 445 -15.84 2.66 1.29
N ILE A 446 -16.86 3.27 1.90
CA ILE A 446 -18.20 2.64 1.99
C ILE A 446 -18.73 2.24 0.60
N ALA A 447 -18.58 3.13 -0.39
CA ALA A 447 -19.02 2.84 -1.74
C ALA A 447 -18.21 1.73 -2.44
N HIS A 448 -16.93 1.57 -2.10
CA HIS A 448 -16.07 0.46 -2.55
C HIS A 448 -16.53 -0.87 -1.97
N GLU A 449 -16.65 -0.97 -0.64
CA GLU A 449 -17.07 -2.20 0.05
C GLU A 449 -18.50 -2.63 -0.33
N LEU A 450 -19.39 -1.66 -0.57
CA LEU A 450 -20.76 -1.96 -1.03
C LEU A 450 -20.80 -2.38 -2.51
N ALA A 451 -19.83 -1.98 -3.35
CA ALA A 451 -19.75 -2.44 -4.73
C ALA A 451 -19.30 -3.90 -4.81
N HIS A 452 -18.41 -4.32 -3.90
CA HIS A 452 -17.96 -5.71 -3.78
C HIS A 452 -19.09 -6.70 -3.47
N GLN A 453 -20.21 -6.24 -2.89
CA GLN A 453 -21.39 -7.08 -2.68
C GLN A 453 -21.93 -7.70 -3.98
N TRP A 454 -21.62 -7.09 -5.14
CA TRP A 454 -21.78 -7.67 -6.48
C TRP A 454 -20.45 -8.17 -7.07
N PHE A 455 -19.40 -7.33 -7.05
CA PHE A 455 -18.08 -7.61 -7.65
C PHE A 455 -17.07 -8.12 -6.61
N GLY A 456 -17.22 -9.39 -6.26
CA GLY A 456 -16.40 -10.08 -5.27
C GLY A 456 -17.21 -11.10 -4.49
N ASN A 457 -18.40 -10.70 -4.02
CA ASN A 457 -19.26 -11.54 -3.21
C ASN A 457 -20.21 -12.38 -4.09
N LEU A 458 -21.12 -11.70 -4.80
CA LEU A 458 -22.09 -12.37 -5.69
C LEU A 458 -21.37 -13.10 -6.83
N VAL A 459 -20.50 -12.40 -7.55
CA VAL A 459 -19.59 -12.98 -8.55
C VAL A 459 -18.16 -12.77 -8.07
N THR A 460 -17.45 -13.86 -7.82
CA THR A 460 -16.06 -13.84 -7.32
C THR A 460 -15.10 -14.21 -8.43
N MET A 461 -13.88 -13.67 -8.45
CA MET A 461 -12.84 -14.20 -9.34
C MET A 461 -12.64 -15.71 -9.12
N LYS A 462 -12.34 -16.46 -10.18
CA LYS A 462 -12.09 -17.91 -10.15
C LYS A 462 -10.75 -18.24 -9.47
N TRP A 463 -9.77 -17.34 -9.61
CA TRP A 463 -8.51 -17.38 -8.88
C TRP A 463 -7.92 -15.97 -8.78
N TRP A 464 -7.04 -15.75 -7.80
CA TRP A 464 -6.42 -14.46 -7.49
C TRP A 464 -5.69 -13.78 -8.66
N GLN A 465 -5.33 -14.53 -9.72
CA GLN A 465 -4.84 -13.96 -10.98
C GLN A 465 -5.74 -12.84 -11.52
N ASP A 466 -7.06 -12.99 -11.40
CA ASP A 466 -8.06 -12.01 -11.85
C ASP A 466 -8.65 -11.20 -10.68
N LEU A 467 -7.87 -10.93 -9.61
CA LEU A 467 -8.26 -10.10 -8.46
C LEU A 467 -8.84 -8.73 -8.88
N TRP A 468 -8.34 -8.17 -9.98
CA TRP A 468 -8.82 -6.91 -10.53
C TRP A 468 -10.31 -6.92 -10.93
N LEU A 469 -10.91 -8.10 -11.18
CA LEU A 469 -12.36 -8.24 -11.42
C LEU A 469 -13.20 -7.92 -10.17
N ASN A 470 -12.61 -8.01 -8.98
CA ASN A 470 -13.19 -7.48 -7.76
C ASN A 470 -12.76 -6.01 -7.62
N GLU A 471 -11.45 -5.77 -7.49
CA GLU A 471 -10.89 -4.52 -6.96
C GLU A 471 -10.92 -3.35 -7.94
N GLY A 472 -10.68 -3.61 -9.22
CA GLY A 472 -10.81 -2.60 -10.27
C GLY A 472 -12.26 -2.16 -10.44
N PHE A 473 -13.20 -3.10 -10.30
CA PHE A 473 -14.64 -2.82 -10.35
C PHE A 473 -15.09 -2.02 -9.15
N ALA A 474 -14.79 -2.44 -7.93
CA ALA A 474 -15.15 -1.71 -6.73
C ALA A 474 -14.56 -0.29 -6.74
N THR A 475 -13.28 -0.14 -7.10
CA THR A 475 -12.63 1.17 -7.22
C THR A 475 -13.34 2.08 -8.23
N TYR A 476 -13.76 1.55 -9.39
CA TYR A 476 -14.45 2.35 -10.41
C TYR A 476 -15.88 2.70 -10.00
N VAL A 477 -16.63 1.69 -9.56
CA VAL A 477 -18.05 1.80 -9.19
C VAL A 477 -18.24 2.70 -7.97
N ALA A 478 -17.30 2.67 -7.00
CA ALA A 478 -17.30 3.59 -5.85
C ALA A 478 -17.38 5.05 -6.28
N SER A 479 -16.59 5.44 -7.29
CA SER A 479 -16.60 6.82 -7.81
C SER A 479 -17.94 7.21 -8.44
N LEU A 480 -18.64 6.27 -9.08
CA LEU A 480 -20.01 6.47 -9.59
C LEU A 480 -21.04 6.57 -8.46
N GLY A 481 -20.89 5.76 -7.41
CA GLY A 481 -21.76 5.77 -6.22
C GLY A 481 -21.66 7.08 -5.45
N VAL A 482 -20.45 7.58 -5.19
CA VAL A 482 -20.23 8.85 -4.51
C VAL A 482 -20.69 10.04 -5.36
N GLU A 483 -20.40 10.05 -6.67
CA GLU A 483 -20.91 11.06 -7.61
C GLU A 483 -22.44 11.15 -7.58
N HIS A 484 -23.14 10.02 -7.47
CA HIS A 484 -24.60 9.99 -7.44
C HIS A 484 -25.19 10.62 -6.15
N ILE A 485 -24.58 10.37 -4.99
CA ILE A 485 -25.07 10.89 -3.70
C ILE A 485 -24.58 12.31 -3.37
N ASN A 486 -23.43 12.71 -3.92
CA ASN A 486 -22.76 13.99 -3.69
C ASN A 486 -22.17 14.57 -5.00
N PRO A 487 -23.01 14.92 -6.00
CA PRO A 487 -22.55 15.43 -7.30
C PRO A 487 -21.79 16.76 -7.19
N GLU A 488 -21.96 17.51 -6.10
CA GLU A 488 -21.20 18.73 -5.81
C GLU A 488 -19.71 18.49 -5.49
N TRP A 489 -19.29 17.23 -5.38
CA TRP A 489 -17.89 16.82 -5.17
C TRP A 489 -17.14 16.47 -6.46
N ARG A 490 -17.86 16.25 -7.58
CA ARG A 490 -17.33 15.71 -8.86
C ARG A 490 -16.32 14.57 -8.62
N GLU A 491 -16.70 13.63 -7.74
CA GLU A 491 -15.82 12.56 -7.26
C GLU A 491 -15.40 11.64 -8.40
N LEU A 492 -16.29 11.37 -9.36
CA LEU A 492 -15.96 10.59 -10.57
C LEU A 492 -14.79 11.21 -11.33
N GLU A 493 -14.78 12.53 -11.48
CA GLU A 493 -13.70 13.26 -12.14
C GLU A 493 -12.41 13.23 -11.32
N LYS A 494 -12.52 13.54 -10.02
CA LYS A 494 -11.38 13.61 -9.08
C LYS A 494 -10.65 12.27 -8.98
N GLU A 495 -11.38 11.18 -8.75
CA GLU A 495 -10.83 9.83 -8.61
C GLU A 495 -10.32 9.28 -9.94
N SER A 496 -11.04 9.47 -11.05
CA SER A 496 -10.59 8.98 -12.37
C SER A 496 -9.23 9.59 -12.77
N VAL A 497 -9.07 10.90 -12.62
CA VAL A 497 -7.80 11.57 -12.92
C VAL A 497 -6.74 11.21 -11.88
N GLY A 498 -7.08 11.19 -10.58
CA GLY A 498 -6.16 10.81 -9.51
C GLY A 498 -5.59 9.40 -9.67
N ASN A 499 -6.42 8.44 -10.10
CA ASN A 499 -6.02 7.06 -10.35
C ASN A 499 -5.19 6.94 -11.63
N THR A 500 -5.57 7.63 -12.72
CA THR A 500 -4.78 7.63 -13.97
C THR A 500 -3.38 8.22 -13.75
N LEU A 501 -3.25 9.37 -13.07
CA LEU A 501 -1.96 9.99 -12.77
C LEU A 501 -1.06 9.10 -11.89
N ALA A 502 -1.65 8.38 -10.92
CA ALA A 502 -0.90 7.42 -10.10
C ALA A 502 -0.37 6.24 -10.91
N ILE A 503 -1.20 5.69 -11.82
CA ILE A 503 -0.82 4.59 -12.72
C ILE A 503 0.23 5.02 -13.74
N PHE A 504 0.13 6.22 -14.29
CA PHE A 504 1.14 6.74 -15.22
C PHE A 504 2.55 6.71 -14.63
N LYS A 505 2.71 6.91 -13.31
CA LYS A 505 4.00 6.79 -12.63
C LYS A 505 4.41 5.34 -12.35
N LEU A 506 3.52 4.53 -11.77
CA LEU A 506 3.87 3.17 -11.33
C LEU A 506 4.06 2.21 -12.51
N ASP A 507 3.18 2.26 -13.50
CA ASP A 507 3.14 1.28 -14.59
C ASP A 507 4.15 1.58 -15.72
N ALA A 508 4.79 2.76 -15.65
CA ALA A 508 5.96 3.12 -16.45
C ALA A 508 7.28 2.56 -15.90
N LEU A 509 7.25 1.80 -14.79
CA LEU A 509 8.36 1.00 -14.29
C LEU A 509 8.46 -0.34 -15.01
N LYS A 510 9.66 -0.88 -15.14
CA LYS A 510 9.90 -2.25 -15.58
C LYS A 510 9.44 -3.27 -14.55
N SER A 511 9.57 -2.94 -13.26
CA SER A 511 9.10 -3.73 -12.11
C SER A 511 7.58 -3.63 -11.82
N SER A 512 6.81 -3.05 -12.74
CA SER A 512 5.34 -3.21 -12.79
C SER A 512 4.96 -4.61 -13.34
N HIS A 513 3.67 -4.93 -13.32
CA HIS A 513 3.13 -6.21 -13.83
C HIS A 513 1.85 -6.03 -14.67
N PRO A 514 1.41 -7.09 -15.40
CA PRO A 514 0.09 -7.13 -16.02
C PRO A 514 -1.02 -7.08 -14.96
N ILE A 515 -2.23 -6.67 -15.36
CA ILE A 515 -3.40 -6.62 -14.47
C ILE A 515 -3.88 -8.03 -14.12
N SER A 516 -3.90 -8.94 -15.12
CA SER A 516 -4.10 -10.37 -14.90
C SER A 516 -2.74 -11.07 -14.96
N GLN A 517 -2.27 -11.58 -13.82
CA GLN A 517 -0.95 -12.21 -13.70
C GLN A 517 -1.06 -13.61 -13.09
N GLU A 518 -0.32 -14.59 -13.64
CA GLU A 518 -0.26 -15.94 -13.08
C GLU A 518 0.30 -15.94 -11.65
N ILE A 519 -0.46 -16.50 -10.72
CA ILE A 519 -0.07 -16.64 -9.31
C ILE A 519 0.32 -18.09 -9.02
N THR A 520 1.60 -18.29 -8.67
CA THR A 520 2.21 -19.60 -8.40
C THR A 520 2.44 -19.90 -6.91
N HIS A 521 2.35 -18.90 -6.03
CA HIS A 521 2.55 -19.04 -4.58
C HIS A 521 1.64 -18.07 -3.80
N THR A 522 1.30 -18.39 -2.55
CA THR A 522 0.35 -17.61 -1.74
C THR A 522 0.89 -16.25 -1.30
N ASN A 523 2.20 -16.12 -1.08
CA ASN A 523 2.83 -14.83 -0.76
C ASN A 523 2.72 -13.82 -1.92
N LYS A 524 2.74 -14.30 -3.17
CA LYS A 524 2.52 -13.45 -4.36
C LYS A 524 1.10 -12.93 -4.47
N ILE A 525 0.13 -13.55 -3.79
CA ILE A 525 -1.23 -13.01 -3.74
C ILE A 525 -1.22 -11.64 -3.05
N GLU A 526 -0.55 -11.51 -1.89
CA GLU A 526 -0.43 -10.21 -1.19
C GLU A 526 0.33 -9.14 -2.00
N GLU A 527 1.23 -9.55 -2.91
CA GLU A 527 1.96 -8.60 -3.76
C GLU A 527 1.04 -7.92 -4.79
N ILE A 528 0.06 -8.62 -5.36
CA ILE A 528 -0.91 -8.05 -6.32
C ILE A 528 -2.07 -7.26 -5.68
N PHE A 529 -2.15 -7.21 -4.35
CA PHE A 529 -2.93 -6.18 -3.64
C PHE A 529 -2.14 -4.87 -3.65
N ASP A 530 -2.17 -4.20 -4.80
CA ASP A 530 -1.34 -3.06 -5.15
C ASP A 530 -2.12 -2.00 -5.96
N SER A 531 -1.46 -0.95 -6.47
CA SER A 531 -2.17 0.04 -7.29
C SER A 531 -2.54 -0.46 -8.69
N ILE A 532 -1.89 -1.47 -9.26
CA ILE A 532 -2.26 -2.02 -10.58
C ILE A 532 -3.65 -2.66 -10.53
N SER A 533 -3.89 -3.61 -9.61
CA SER A 533 -5.19 -4.31 -9.52
C SER A 533 -6.38 -3.37 -9.31
N TYR A 534 -6.20 -2.36 -8.44
CA TYR A 534 -7.24 -1.38 -8.11
C TYR A 534 -7.34 -0.27 -9.17
N LYS A 535 -6.27 0.51 -9.35
CA LYS A 535 -6.30 1.77 -10.09
C LYS A 535 -6.12 1.59 -11.60
N LYS A 536 -5.28 0.64 -12.04
CA LYS A 536 -5.17 0.33 -13.48
C LYS A 536 -6.41 -0.43 -13.92
N GLY A 537 -6.90 -1.38 -13.12
CA GLY A 537 -8.21 -2.01 -13.30
C GLY A 537 -9.34 -0.99 -13.46
N SER A 538 -9.50 -0.06 -12.50
CA SER A 538 -10.49 1.03 -12.58
C SER A 538 -10.34 1.93 -13.82
N THR A 539 -9.11 2.30 -14.18
CA THR A 539 -8.87 3.19 -15.33
C THR A 539 -9.20 2.48 -16.65
N VAL A 540 -8.90 1.18 -16.74
CA VAL A 540 -9.25 0.31 -17.88
C VAL A 540 -10.77 0.10 -17.97
N LEU A 541 -11.47 -0.08 -16.84
CA LEU A 541 -12.93 -0.15 -16.80
C LEU A 541 -13.60 1.15 -17.25
N ARG A 542 -13.09 2.30 -16.80
CA ARG A 542 -13.54 3.62 -17.29
C ARG A 542 -13.31 3.77 -18.79
N MET A 543 -12.16 3.33 -19.32
CA MET A 543 -11.89 3.37 -20.77
C MET A 543 -12.91 2.53 -21.56
N MET A 544 -13.24 1.33 -21.08
CA MET A 544 -14.32 0.53 -21.67
C MET A 544 -15.67 1.24 -21.61
N HIS A 545 -16.01 1.86 -20.47
CA HIS A 545 -17.27 2.60 -20.35
C HIS A 545 -17.35 3.76 -21.37
N HIS A 546 -16.26 4.52 -21.57
CA HIS A 546 -16.22 5.59 -22.58
C HIS A 546 -16.38 5.10 -24.02
N PHE A 547 -15.69 4.02 -24.42
CA PHE A 547 -15.81 3.54 -25.81
C PHE A 547 -17.07 2.69 -26.08
N LEU A 548 -17.67 2.10 -25.04
CA LEU A 548 -18.94 1.36 -25.15
C LEU A 548 -20.17 2.23 -24.99
N GLY A 549 -20.10 3.32 -24.21
CA GLY A 549 -21.24 4.10 -23.77
C GLY A 549 -22.09 3.40 -22.70
N ASP A 550 -22.84 4.20 -21.94
CA ASP A 550 -23.63 3.76 -20.78
C ASP A 550 -24.54 2.55 -21.04
N GLU A 551 -25.33 2.56 -22.11
CA GLU A 551 -26.30 1.50 -22.36
C GLU A 551 -25.64 0.13 -22.57
N ALA A 552 -24.59 0.08 -23.40
CA ALA A 552 -23.89 -1.16 -23.70
C ALA A 552 -23.06 -1.65 -22.51
N PHE A 553 -22.37 -0.75 -21.81
CA PHE A 553 -21.58 -1.07 -20.64
C PHE A 553 -22.45 -1.64 -19.51
N ARG A 554 -23.50 -0.91 -19.08
CA ARG A 554 -24.41 -1.34 -18.01
C ARG A 554 -25.13 -2.64 -18.37
N ALA A 555 -25.58 -2.82 -19.62
CA ALA A 555 -26.19 -4.06 -20.06
C ALA A 555 -25.23 -5.25 -20.00
N GLY A 556 -23.97 -5.09 -20.44
CA GLY A 556 -22.96 -6.14 -20.36
C GLY A 556 -22.60 -6.52 -18.92
N LEU A 557 -22.53 -5.55 -18.01
CA LEU A 557 -22.36 -5.82 -16.57
C LEU A 557 -23.56 -6.57 -15.98
N HIS A 558 -24.79 -6.20 -16.34
CA HIS A 558 -25.98 -6.93 -15.92
C HIS A 558 -25.97 -8.39 -16.43
N TYR A 559 -25.56 -8.63 -17.67
CA TYR A 559 -25.45 -9.98 -18.23
C TYR A 559 -24.40 -10.82 -17.49
N TYR A 560 -23.22 -10.25 -17.26
CA TYR A 560 -22.13 -10.87 -16.49
C TYR A 560 -22.58 -11.25 -15.07
N LEU A 561 -23.06 -10.27 -14.29
CA LEU A 561 -23.47 -10.48 -12.90
C LEU A 561 -24.60 -11.50 -12.79
N LYS A 562 -25.59 -11.45 -13.69
CA LYS A 562 -26.73 -12.38 -13.71
C LYS A 562 -26.34 -13.80 -14.11
N LYS A 563 -25.40 -13.96 -15.05
CA LYS A 563 -24.94 -15.27 -15.53
C LYS A 563 -24.06 -15.99 -14.51
N HIS A 564 -23.25 -15.26 -13.74
CA HIS A 564 -22.27 -15.82 -12.80
C HIS A 564 -22.66 -15.68 -11.32
N ALA A 565 -23.91 -15.28 -11.03
CA ALA A 565 -24.42 -15.10 -9.67
C ALA A 565 -24.24 -16.33 -8.77
N TYR A 566 -23.68 -16.14 -7.58
CA TYR A 566 -23.29 -17.16 -6.59
C TYR A 566 -22.22 -18.15 -7.08
N ALA A 567 -21.57 -17.86 -8.21
CA ALA A 567 -20.51 -18.66 -8.79
C ALA A 567 -19.21 -17.82 -8.90
N ASN A 568 -18.30 -18.29 -9.75
CA ASN A 568 -17.04 -17.62 -10.06
C ASN A 568 -16.95 -17.29 -11.55
N ALA A 569 -16.04 -16.38 -11.90
CA ALA A 569 -15.75 -15.97 -13.26
C ALA A 569 -14.26 -15.67 -13.48
N GLU A 570 -13.83 -15.71 -14.74
CA GLU A 570 -12.51 -15.23 -15.20
C GLU A 570 -12.69 -14.10 -16.23
N GLN A 571 -11.63 -13.36 -16.58
CA GLN A 571 -11.79 -12.13 -17.39
C GLN A 571 -12.50 -12.36 -18.73
N ASP A 572 -12.35 -13.55 -19.34
CA ASP A 572 -13.01 -13.91 -20.58
C ASP A 572 -14.55 -13.99 -20.46
N ASP A 573 -15.10 -14.29 -19.27
CA ASP A 573 -16.54 -14.25 -19.02
C ASP A 573 -17.11 -12.83 -19.07
N LEU A 574 -16.34 -11.85 -18.58
CA LEU A 574 -16.65 -10.44 -18.71
C LEU A 574 -16.54 -9.99 -20.17
N TRP A 575 -15.49 -10.39 -20.87
CA TRP A 575 -15.28 -10.06 -22.28
C TRP A 575 -16.40 -10.57 -23.18
N MET A 576 -16.88 -11.81 -22.97
CA MET A 576 -18.04 -12.34 -23.67
C MET A 576 -19.29 -11.49 -23.42
N SER A 577 -19.57 -11.16 -22.15
CA SER A 577 -20.77 -10.42 -21.74
C SER A 577 -20.79 -8.97 -22.27
N LEU A 578 -19.64 -8.29 -22.25
CA LEU A 578 -19.47 -6.95 -22.82
C LEU A 578 -19.52 -6.97 -24.36
N THR A 579 -18.97 -8.01 -25.02
CA THR A 579 -19.03 -8.14 -26.48
C THR A 579 -20.47 -8.33 -26.98
N GLU A 580 -21.25 -9.18 -26.32
CA GLU A 580 -22.67 -9.39 -26.64
C GLU A 580 -23.45 -8.07 -26.56
N ALA A 581 -23.25 -7.30 -25.47
CA ALA A 581 -23.88 -6.00 -25.31
C ALA A 581 -23.40 -4.99 -26.37
N ALA A 582 -22.09 -4.86 -26.59
CA ALA A 582 -21.51 -3.93 -27.57
C ALA A 582 -22.04 -4.16 -29.00
N HIS A 583 -22.19 -5.42 -29.42
CA HIS A 583 -22.75 -5.77 -30.72
C HIS A 583 -24.27 -5.54 -30.79
N LYS A 584 -25.00 -5.76 -29.69
CA LYS A 584 -26.45 -5.52 -29.59
C LYS A 584 -26.78 -4.02 -29.71
N TYR A 585 -26.06 -3.17 -28.98
CA TYR A 585 -26.22 -1.72 -29.00
C TYR A 585 -25.46 -1.02 -30.15
N ARG A 586 -24.66 -1.79 -30.92
CA ARG A 586 -23.88 -1.34 -32.09
C ARG A 586 -22.80 -0.30 -31.76
N THR A 587 -22.28 -0.33 -30.55
CA THR A 587 -21.22 0.60 -30.09
C THR A 587 -19.83 0.11 -30.44
N LEU A 588 -19.69 -1.17 -30.82
CA LEU A 588 -18.47 -1.75 -31.38
C LEU A 588 -18.75 -2.41 -32.76
N PRO A 589 -17.82 -2.31 -33.74
CA PRO A 589 -17.96 -3.03 -35.01
C PRO A 589 -18.07 -4.55 -34.81
N LYS A 590 -18.91 -5.24 -35.61
CA LYS A 590 -19.09 -6.70 -35.52
C LYS A 590 -17.82 -7.53 -35.77
N THR A 591 -16.80 -6.94 -36.37
CA THR A 591 -15.48 -7.56 -36.63
C THR A 591 -14.53 -7.43 -35.45
N PHE A 592 -14.87 -6.65 -34.43
CA PHE A 592 -14.09 -6.47 -33.21
C PHE A 592 -14.84 -7.13 -32.04
N ASP A 593 -14.09 -7.64 -31.08
CA ASP A 593 -14.59 -8.18 -29.83
C ASP A 593 -13.79 -7.58 -28.66
N ILE A 594 -14.37 -7.64 -27.46
CA ILE A 594 -13.75 -7.04 -26.28
C ILE A 594 -12.50 -7.81 -25.86
N LYS A 595 -12.43 -9.13 -26.09
CA LYS A 595 -11.24 -9.91 -25.72
C LYS A 595 -10.02 -9.47 -26.51
N THR A 596 -10.11 -9.39 -27.84
CA THR A 596 -9.02 -8.91 -28.71
C THR A 596 -8.49 -7.53 -28.30
N ILE A 597 -9.39 -6.61 -27.91
CA ILE A 597 -9.00 -5.28 -27.45
C ILE A 597 -8.35 -5.37 -26.05
N MET A 598 -9.04 -6.01 -25.09
CA MET A 598 -8.71 -5.89 -23.67
C MET A 598 -7.62 -6.83 -23.19
N ASP A 599 -7.38 -7.96 -23.86
CA ASP A 599 -6.18 -8.79 -23.64
C ASP A 599 -4.91 -7.95 -23.82
N SER A 600 -4.90 -6.99 -24.76
CA SER A 600 -3.77 -6.06 -24.95
C SER A 600 -3.59 -5.05 -23.80
N TRP A 601 -4.56 -4.92 -22.89
CA TRP A 601 -4.50 -4.04 -21.72
C TRP A 601 -4.33 -4.78 -20.39
N THR A 602 -4.82 -6.03 -20.28
CA THR A 602 -4.76 -6.81 -19.04
C THR A 602 -3.60 -7.81 -18.97
N LEU A 603 -3.17 -8.38 -20.09
CA LEU A 603 -2.14 -9.46 -20.14
C LEU A 603 -0.70 -8.97 -20.33
N GLN A 604 -0.48 -7.66 -20.50
CA GLN A 604 0.87 -7.07 -20.60
C GLN A 604 1.07 -5.87 -19.66
N THR A 605 2.32 -5.68 -19.23
CA THR A 605 2.72 -4.60 -18.33
C THR A 605 2.78 -3.26 -19.06
N GLY A 606 2.47 -2.16 -18.37
CA GLY A 606 2.61 -0.82 -18.93
C GLY A 606 1.44 -0.36 -19.79
N TYR A 607 1.66 0.79 -20.41
CA TYR A 607 0.75 1.50 -21.31
C TYR A 607 1.55 2.21 -22.41
N PRO A 608 0.92 2.61 -23.53
CA PRO A 608 1.62 3.25 -24.63
C PRO A 608 1.77 4.76 -24.46
N ILE A 609 2.83 5.29 -25.05
CA ILE A 609 2.92 6.68 -25.52
C ILE A 609 2.52 6.69 -27.00
N ILE A 610 1.54 7.52 -27.35
CA ILE A 610 1.06 7.76 -28.70
C ILE A 610 1.80 8.96 -29.28
N THR A 611 2.61 8.75 -30.32
CA THR A 611 3.28 9.84 -31.02
C THR A 611 2.43 10.28 -32.21
N VAL A 612 2.10 11.58 -32.25
CA VAL A 612 1.32 12.22 -33.31
C VAL A 612 2.24 13.20 -34.04
N THR A 613 2.49 12.95 -35.33
CA THR A 613 3.31 13.83 -36.18
C THR A 613 2.49 14.29 -37.37
N ARG A 614 2.25 15.60 -37.49
CA ARG A 614 1.40 16.18 -38.53
C ARG A 614 2.19 16.47 -39.82
N ASP A 615 1.61 16.08 -40.95
CA ASP A 615 1.91 16.61 -42.28
C ASP A 615 0.91 17.76 -42.51
N TYR A 616 1.37 18.97 -42.16
CA TYR A 616 0.56 20.19 -42.12
C TYR A 616 0.06 20.62 -43.49
N ASP A 617 0.84 20.39 -44.55
CA ASP A 617 0.49 20.77 -45.92
C ASP A 617 -0.57 19.82 -46.51
N ARG A 618 -0.52 18.53 -46.15
CA ARG A 618 -1.44 17.51 -46.67
C ARG A 618 -2.65 17.23 -45.76
N LYS A 619 -2.75 17.90 -44.61
CA LYS A 619 -3.76 17.63 -43.58
C LYS A 619 -3.80 16.17 -43.14
N LEU A 620 -2.63 15.57 -42.93
CA LEU A 620 -2.49 14.19 -42.42
C LEU A 620 -1.81 14.18 -41.05
N ALA A 621 -2.05 13.14 -40.26
CA ALA A 621 -1.26 12.85 -39.07
C ALA A 621 -0.80 11.39 -39.09
N LYS A 622 0.50 11.17 -38.89
CA LYS A 622 1.05 9.85 -38.59
C LYS A 622 0.93 9.61 -37.10
N VAL A 623 0.34 8.48 -36.75
CA VAL A 623 0.13 8.06 -35.36
C VAL A 623 0.83 6.72 -35.16
N THR A 624 1.68 6.66 -34.15
CA THR A 624 2.42 5.45 -33.73
C THR A 624 2.31 5.25 -32.23
N GLN A 625 2.59 4.04 -31.76
CA GLN A 625 2.66 3.70 -30.35
C GLN A 625 3.96 2.96 -30.01
N ILE A 626 4.49 3.20 -28.80
CA ILE A 626 5.52 2.38 -28.15
C ILE A 626 5.20 2.30 -26.65
N ARG A 627 5.71 1.30 -25.94
CA ARG A 627 5.60 1.24 -24.46
C ARG A 627 6.28 2.47 -23.84
N TYR A 628 5.58 3.18 -22.95
CA TYR A 628 6.19 4.24 -22.17
C TYR A 628 6.96 3.66 -20.97
N LEU A 629 8.19 4.15 -20.76
CA LEU A 629 9.10 3.73 -19.68
C LEU A 629 9.88 4.91 -19.12
N LEU A 630 9.99 4.95 -17.78
CA LEU A 630 10.81 5.92 -17.05
C LEU A 630 12.31 5.58 -17.09
N ASP A 631 12.69 4.29 -17.01
CA ASP A 631 14.05 3.86 -17.34
C ASP A 631 14.25 3.99 -18.84
N THR A 632 15.23 4.81 -19.21
CA THR A 632 15.50 5.24 -20.59
C THR A 632 16.83 4.71 -21.12
N ILE A 633 17.61 4.02 -20.27
CA ILE A 633 18.78 3.24 -20.68
C ILE A 633 18.33 1.81 -21.06
N ALA A 634 17.27 1.34 -20.41
CA ALA A 634 16.49 0.20 -20.87
C ALA A 634 16.10 0.34 -22.35
N SER A 635 16.43 -0.66 -23.17
CA SER A 635 15.87 -0.75 -24.53
C SER A 635 14.35 -0.86 -24.45
N ARG A 636 13.67 0.06 -25.14
CA ARG A 636 12.21 0.05 -25.38
C ARG A 636 11.81 -0.97 -26.45
N ASP A 637 12.78 -1.46 -27.24
CA ASP A 637 12.59 -2.43 -28.33
C ASP A 637 12.68 -3.90 -27.87
N ALA A 638 13.14 -4.15 -26.64
CA ALA A 638 13.33 -5.49 -26.10
C ALA A 638 12.01 -6.24 -25.81
N GLU A 639 10.90 -5.50 -25.67
CA GLU A 639 9.57 -6.02 -25.40
C GLU A 639 8.62 -5.53 -26.49
N ARG A 640 8.24 -6.42 -27.41
CA ARG A 640 7.28 -6.15 -28.49
C ARG A 640 5.87 -6.08 -27.93
N SER A 641 5.50 -4.92 -27.41
CA SER A 641 4.16 -4.64 -26.89
C SER A 641 3.38 -3.73 -27.82
N CYS A 642 2.11 -4.08 -28.03
CA CYS A 642 1.15 -3.27 -28.77
C CYS A 642 -0.21 -3.31 -28.08
N TRP A 643 -0.89 -2.17 -28.06
CA TRP A 643 -2.21 -1.98 -27.50
C TRP A 643 -3.23 -1.68 -28.60
N TRP A 644 -4.46 -2.15 -28.43
CA TRP A 644 -5.61 -1.69 -29.22
C TRP A 644 -6.13 -0.40 -28.61
N VAL A 645 -5.77 0.75 -29.19
CA VAL A 645 -6.00 2.07 -28.58
C VAL A 645 -7.23 2.77 -29.16
N PRO A 646 -8.23 3.13 -28.35
CA PRO A 646 -9.33 4.00 -28.75
C PRO A 646 -8.82 5.45 -28.86
N LEU A 647 -8.75 5.99 -30.09
CA LEU A 647 -8.31 7.34 -30.37
C LEU A 647 -9.51 8.30 -30.39
N SER A 648 -9.73 9.01 -29.29
CA SER A 648 -10.57 10.22 -29.23
C SER A 648 -9.68 11.45 -29.46
N TYR A 649 -10.16 12.45 -30.21
CA TYR A 649 -9.45 13.71 -30.43
C TYR A 649 -10.41 14.84 -30.84
N THR A 650 -9.99 16.08 -30.57
CA THR A 650 -10.72 17.31 -30.92
C THR A 650 -9.75 18.40 -31.39
N THR A 651 -10.23 19.41 -32.10
CA THR A 651 -9.42 20.47 -32.72
C THR A 651 -9.76 21.85 -32.15
N GLN A 652 -8.91 22.84 -32.46
CA GLN A 652 -9.11 24.23 -32.05
C GLN A 652 -10.41 24.85 -32.60
N THR A 653 -10.89 24.39 -33.77
CA THR A 653 -12.17 24.83 -34.35
C THR A 653 -13.36 23.98 -33.88
N GLU A 654 -13.15 22.68 -33.61
CA GLU A 654 -14.22 21.77 -33.17
C GLU A 654 -14.61 21.99 -31.69
N ILE A 655 -13.62 22.04 -30.79
CA ILE A 655 -13.76 22.23 -29.33
C ILE A 655 -14.77 21.26 -28.65
N ASP A 656 -15.15 20.17 -29.31
CA ASP A 656 -15.97 19.12 -28.70
C ASP A 656 -15.09 18.26 -27.77
N PHE A 657 -15.12 18.61 -26.48
CA PHE A 657 -14.53 17.82 -25.40
C PHE A 657 -15.53 16.87 -24.73
N ALA A 658 -16.79 16.78 -25.21
CA ALA A 658 -17.77 15.82 -24.73
C ALA A 658 -17.70 14.50 -25.53
N ALA A 659 -17.28 14.56 -26.79
CA ALA A 659 -17.02 13.41 -27.67
C ALA A 659 -15.82 12.55 -27.20
N THR A 660 -16.04 11.75 -26.16
CA THR A 660 -15.05 10.82 -25.59
C THR A 660 -14.98 9.47 -26.31
N THR A 661 -15.95 9.16 -27.18
CA THR A 661 -15.95 7.95 -28.01
C THR A 661 -14.81 7.97 -29.06
N PRO A 662 -14.24 6.81 -29.44
CA PRO A 662 -13.15 6.76 -30.40
C PRO A 662 -13.59 7.18 -31.81
N LYS A 663 -12.90 8.18 -32.37
CA LYS A 663 -12.99 8.54 -33.81
C LYS A 663 -12.23 7.54 -34.68
N ASN A 664 -11.13 6.99 -34.16
CA ASN A 664 -10.35 5.93 -34.80
C ASN A 664 -9.86 4.89 -33.78
N TRP A 665 -9.39 3.76 -34.29
CA TRP A 665 -8.71 2.72 -33.52
C TRP A 665 -7.30 2.50 -34.06
N LEU A 666 -6.30 2.58 -33.18
CA LEU A 666 -4.94 2.16 -33.48
C LEU A 666 -4.84 0.67 -33.19
N GLN A 667 -4.85 -0.15 -34.24
CA GLN A 667 -4.88 -1.60 -34.16
C GLN A 667 -3.46 -2.19 -34.16
N CYS A 668 -3.31 -3.35 -33.55
CA CYS A 668 -2.11 -4.16 -33.69
C CYS A 668 -2.17 -5.00 -34.97
N SER A 669 -1.01 -5.31 -35.55
CA SER A 669 -0.93 -6.31 -36.63
C SER A 669 -1.16 -7.73 -36.08
N GLY A 670 -1.35 -8.72 -36.97
CA GLY A 670 -1.58 -10.12 -36.59
C GLY A 670 -0.43 -10.83 -35.85
N MET A 671 0.68 -10.14 -35.55
CA MET A 671 1.76 -10.61 -34.67
C MET A 671 1.83 -9.82 -33.35
N ASN A 672 0.79 -9.04 -33.02
CA ASN A 672 0.77 -8.05 -31.94
C ASN A 672 1.89 -6.99 -32.05
N GLU A 673 2.35 -6.69 -33.27
CA GLU A 673 3.33 -5.62 -33.50
C GLU A 673 2.63 -4.26 -33.73
N PRO A 674 3.19 -3.15 -33.22
CA PRO A 674 2.72 -1.79 -33.50
C PRO A 674 2.67 -1.45 -34.99
N VAL A 675 1.64 -0.74 -35.41
CA VAL A 675 1.46 -0.28 -36.80
C VAL A 675 1.44 1.26 -36.85
N THR A 676 2.08 1.85 -37.86
CA THR A 676 1.94 3.28 -38.15
C THR A 676 0.61 3.52 -38.88
N GLN A 677 -0.31 4.23 -38.24
CA GLN A 677 -1.57 4.65 -38.85
C GLN A 677 -1.43 6.06 -39.43
N THR A 678 -2.02 6.33 -40.59
CA THR A 678 -2.14 7.69 -41.14
C THR A 678 -3.59 8.12 -41.07
N LEU A 679 -3.88 9.10 -40.21
CA LEU A 679 -5.17 9.76 -40.12
C LEU A 679 -5.25 10.86 -41.19
N LYS A 680 -6.45 11.04 -41.73
CA LYS A 680 -6.79 12.05 -42.75
C LYS A 680 -7.63 13.16 -42.13
N ASP A 681 -7.85 14.22 -42.91
CA ASP A 681 -8.78 15.30 -42.56
C ASP A 681 -8.41 16.00 -41.24
N MET A 682 -7.09 16.17 -41.02
CA MET A 682 -6.55 16.90 -39.87
C MET A 682 -6.83 18.40 -39.98
N PRO A 683 -6.88 19.12 -38.84
CA PRO A 683 -7.16 20.55 -38.82
C PRO A 683 -6.10 21.38 -39.55
N ASP A 684 -6.45 22.63 -39.84
CA ASP A 684 -5.61 23.58 -40.57
C ASP A 684 -4.26 23.84 -39.88
N GLN A 685 -3.32 24.39 -40.65
CA GLN A 685 -1.92 24.47 -40.22
C GLN A 685 -1.64 25.41 -39.04
N ASN A 686 -2.62 26.23 -38.67
CA ASN A 686 -2.57 27.18 -37.56
C ASN A 686 -3.54 26.79 -36.43
N GLU A 687 -4.09 25.58 -36.47
CA GLU A 687 -4.97 25.02 -35.45
C GLU A 687 -4.28 23.85 -34.74
N TRP A 688 -4.36 23.78 -33.42
CA TRP A 688 -3.94 22.59 -32.67
C TRP A 688 -4.93 21.42 -32.78
N ILE A 689 -4.42 20.22 -32.50
CA ILE A 689 -5.20 19.01 -32.21
C ILE A 689 -4.84 18.48 -30.81
N ILE A 690 -5.84 18.01 -30.06
CA ILE A 690 -5.68 17.34 -28.77
C ILE A 690 -6.29 15.95 -28.87
N PHE A 691 -5.50 14.92 -28.56
CA PHE A 691 -5.93 13.53 -28.42
C PHE A 691 -6.26 13.21 -26.96
N ASN A 692 -6.89 12.05 -26.74
CA ASN A 692 -7.32 11.54 -25.45
C ASN A 692 -8.28 12.52 -24.73
N VAL A 693 -9.42 12.78 -25.37
CA VAL A 693 -10.46 13.67 -24.84
C VAL A 693 -10.88 13.18 -23.45
N GLN A 694 -10.81 14.07 -22.46
CA GLN A 694 -11.03 13.79 -21.03
C GLN A 694 -10.20 12.64 -20.44
N MET A 695 -9.00 12.36 -20.96
CA MET A 695 -8.20 11.19 -20.57
C MET A 695 -9.02 9.89 -20.59
N SER A 696 -9.85 9.71 -21.63
CA SER A 696 -10.76 8.57 -21.78
C SER A 696 -10.03 7.23 -21.98
N GLY A 697 -8.77 7.24 -22.44
CA GLY A 697 -7.91 6.06 -22.51
C GLY A 697 -6.64 6.17 -21.66
N LEU A 698 -6.09 5.01 -21.27
CA LEU A 698 -4.83 4.92 -20.51
C LEU A 698 -3.63 5.05 -21.45
N TYR A 699 -3.35 6.26 -21.95
CA TYR A 699 -2.17 6.52 -22.78
C TYR A 699 -1.73 7.98 -22.73
N LYS A 700 -0.42 8.17 -22.93
CA LYS A 700 0.22 9.50 -23.08
C LYS A 700 0.26 9.91 -24.53
N VAL A 701 0.34 11.22 -24.81
CA VAL A 701 0.44 11.75 -26.17
C VAL A 701 1.64 12.68 -26.31
N LYS A 702 2.47 12.38 -27.31
CA LYS A 702 3.58 13.23 -27.76
C LYS A 702 3.25 13.82 -29.12
N TYR A 703 3.16 15.14 -29.17
CA TYR A 703 2.99 15.86 -30.43
C TYR A 703 4.32 16.32 -31.01
N ASP A 704 4.32 16.71 -32.29
CA ASP A 704 5.39 17.52 -32.85
C ASP A 704 5.43 18.94 -32.24
N GLU A 705 6.59 19.60 -32.36
CA GLU A 705 6.87 20.88 -31.69
C GLU A 705 5.93 22.02 -32.15
N ARG A 706 5.47 22.01 -33.41
CA ARG A 706 4.55 23.03 -33.93
C ARG A 706 3.19 22.92 -33.24
N ASN A 707 2.68 21.70 -33.03
CA ASN A 707 1.44 21.50 -32.28
C ASN A 707 1.60 21.90 -30.79
N TRP A 708 2.72 21.55 -30.16
CA TRP A 708 3.01 21.97 -28.78
C TRP A 708 3.07 23.49 -28.62
N ASN A 709 3.70 24.21 -29.56
CA ASN A 709 3.74 25.68 -29.52
C ASN A 709 2.33 26.29 -29.60
N MET A 710 1.45 25.81 -30.50
CA MET A 710 0.06 26.29 -30.59
C MET A 710 -0.76 25.99 -29.32
N LEU A 711 -0.49 24.87 -28.65
CA LEU A 711 -1.10 24.54 -27.35
C LEU A 711 -0.60 25.47 -26.23
N ILE A 712 0.70 25.76 -26.18
CA ILE A 712 1.30 26.72 -25.23
C ILE A 712 0.75 28.13 -25.45
N GLU A 713 0.64 28.59 -26.70
CA GLU A 713 0.03 29.88 -27.06
C GLU A 713 -1.43 29.96 -26.60
N THR A 714 -2.21 28.90 -26.82
CA THR A 714 -3.60 28.83 -26.33
C THR A 714 -3.67 28.87 -24.81
N LEU A 715 -2.87 28.05 -24.11
CA LEU A 715 -2.89 27.96 -22.65
C LEU A 715 -2.38 29.23 -21.94
N THR A 716 -1.43 29.95 -22.54
CA THR A 716 -0.87 31.20 -21.96
C THR A 716 -1.71 32.44 -22.26
N SER A 717 -2.65 32.34 -23.21
CA SER A 717 -3.65 33.38 -23.54
C SER A 717 -4.88 33.33 -22.62
N ASP A 718 -5.82 34.26 -22.82
CA ASP A 718 -7.12 34.25 -22.14
C ASP A 718 -8.05 33.12 -22.62
N ASP A 719 -7.73 32.49 -23.75
CA ASP A 719 -8.49 31.38 -24.35
C ASP A 719 -8.23 30.01 -23.68
N TYR A 720 -7.37 29.93 -22.65
CA TYR A 720 -6.99 28.65 -22.02
C TYR A 720 -8.19 27.81 -21.56
N ARG A 721 -9.29 28.45 -21.16
CA ARG A 721 -10.54 27.78 -20.73
C ARG A 721 -11.32 27.10 -21.86
N LYS A 722 -10.98 27.35 -23.13
CA LYS A 722 -11.50 26.58 -24.28
C LYS A 722 -11.01 25.13 -24.25
N VAL A 723 -9.86 24.86 -23.61
CA VAL A 723 -9.38 23.49 -23.38
C VAL A 723 -9.98 22.95 -22.08
N HIS A 724 -10.65 21.80 -22.16
CA HIS A 724 -11.31 21.16 -21.02
C HIS A 724 -10.34 20.89 -19.86
N VAL A 725 -10.82 21.06 -18.62
CA VAL A 725 -9.99 20.99 -17.40
C VAL A 725 -9.14 19.72 -17.29
N ILE A 726 -9.72 18.55 -17.59
CA ILE A 726 -8.99 17.28 -17.60
C ILE A 726 -7.91 17.26 -18.69
N ASN A 727 -8.17 17.82 -19.87
CA ASN A 727 -7.17 17.87 -20.95
C ASN A 727 -6.05 18.87 -20.65
N ARG A 728 -6.30 19.97 -19.92
CA ARG A 728 -5.22 20.83 -19.43
C ARG A 728 -4.31 20.09 -18.45
N ALA A 729 -4.90 19.32 -17.53
CA ALA A 729 -4.15 18.45 -16.62
C ALA A 729 -3.35 17.36 -17.36
N HIS A 730 -3.94 16.74 -18.39
CA HIS A 730 -3.27 15.76 -19.24
C HIS A 730 -2.07 16.34 -19.98
N LEU A 731 -2.22 17.52 -20.57
CA LEU A 731 -1.14 18.23 -21.28
C LEU A 731 0.02 18.62 -20.33
N ILE A 732 -0.28 19.02 -19.09
CA ILE A 732 0.74 19.27 -18.07
C ILE A 732 1.50 17.98 -17.73
N ASP A 733 0.77 16.90 -17.44
CA ASP A 733 1.35 15.63 -17.03
C ASP A 733 2.21 15.03 -18.15
N ASP A 734 1.71 15.00 -19.39
CA ASP A 734 2.48 14.55 -20.54
C ASP A 734 3.70 15.44 -20.80
N ALA A 735 3.57 16.76 -20.79
CA ALA A 735 4.73 17.63 -21.03
C ALA A 735 5.84 17.43 -19.96
N LEU A 736 5.47 17.32 -18.67
CA LEU A 736 6.45 17.12 -17.59
C LEU A 736 7.06 15.71 -17.59
N THR A 737 6.28 14.66 -17.87
CA THR A 737 6.77 13.28 -17.91
C THR A 737 7.62 12.99 -19.15
N LEU A 738 7.26 13.52 -20.32
CA LEU A 738 8.08 13.42 -21.52
C LEU A 738 9.38 14.21 -21.40
N ALA A 739 9.36 15.36 -20.70
CA ALA A 739 10.57 16.10 -20.36
C ALA A 739 11.43 15.36 -19.32
N TRP A 740 10.82 14.67 -18.36
CA TRP A 740 11.54 13.81 -17.40
C TRP A 740 12.34 12.71 -18.12
N THR A 741 11.73 12.03 -19.10
CA THR A 741 12.41 10.98 -19.89
C THR A 741 13.31 11.53 -20.99
N GLY A 742 13.29 12.83 -21.28
CA GLY A 742 14.01 13.41 -22.42
C GLY A 742 13.41 13.01 -23.78
N ASP A 743 12.17 12.51 -23.80
CA ASP A 743 11.38 12.37 -25.02
C ASP A 743 10.95 13.74 -25.59
N GLN A 744 11.09 14.80 -24.80
CA GLN A 744 10.76 16.19 -25.13
C GLN A 744 11.74 17.16 -24.46
N ASP A 745 11.99 18.33 -25.06
CA ASP A 745 12.80 19.40 -24.46
C ASP A 745 12.11 19.95 -23.19
N TYR A 746 12.89 20.13 -22.12
CA TYR A 746 12.38 20.60 -20.83
C TYR A 746 11.82 22.03 -20.89
N ASP A 747 12.24 22.84 -21.87
CA ASP A 747 11.69 24.18 -22.10
C ASP A 747 10.25 24.17 -22.58
N ILE A 748 9.84 23.17 -23.37
CA ILE A 748 8.43 23.01 -23.79
C ILE A 748 7.57 22.79 -22.53
N ALA A 749 8.04 21.93 -21.62
CA ALA A 749 7.36 21.68 -20.36
C ALA A 749 7.32 22.93 -19.45
N MET A 750 8.43 23.66 -19.33
CA MET A 750 8.49 24.89 -18.53
C MET A 750 7.62 26.02 -19.12
N ARG A 751 7.67 26.24 -20.44
CA ARG A 751 6.82 27.21 -21.16
C ARG A 751 5.35 26.86 -21.05
N LEU A 752 5.00 25.57 -21.03
CA LEU A 752 3.64 25.15 -20.77
C LEU A 752 3.22 25.53 -19.34
N ILE A 753 3.91 25.04 -18.30
CA ILE A 753 3.48 25.28 -16.90
C ILE A 753 3.56 26.74 -16.44
N GLU A 754 4.22 27.64 -17.18
CA GLU A 754 4.12 29.10 -16.97
C GLU A 754 2.66 29.59 -17.01
N TYR A 755 1.76 28.91 -17.73
CA TYR A 755 0.34 29.27 -17.78
C TYR A 755 -0.36 29.16 -16.41
N LEU A 756 0.16 28.37 -15.47
CA LEU A 756 -0.45 28.11 -14.16
C LEU A 756 -0.69 29.39 -13.34
N VAL A 757 0.06 30.48 -13.57
CA VAL A 757 -0.22 31.79 -12.96
C VAL A 757 -1.66 32.28 -13.21
N ARG A 758 -2.30 31.82 -14.29
CA ARG A 758 -3.70 32.11 -14.70
C ARG A 758 -4.69 31.00 -14.31
N GLU A 759 -4.22 29.80 -14.00
CA GLU A 759 -5.06 28.62 -13.73
C GLU A 759 -5.75 28.71 -12.35
N ARG A 760 -7.03 28.33 -12.29
CA ARG A 760 -7.87 28.43 -11.09
C ARG A 760 -8.61 27.13 -10.74
N GLU A 761 -8.56 26.11 -11.58
CA GLU A 761 -9.19 24.82 -11.32
C GLU A 761 -8.24 23.82 -10.61
N TYR A 762 -8.79 22.96 -9.76
CA TYR A 762 -8.04 22.02 -8.91
C TYR A 762 -7.19 21.01 -9.70
N ILE A 763 -7.74 20.41 -10.76
CA ILE A 763 -7.14 19.23 -11.39
C ILE A 763 -5.84 19.54 -12.16
N PRO A 764 -5.72 20.63 -12.94
CA PRO A 764 -4.45 20.98 -13.58
C PRO A 764 -3.36 21.33 -12.57
N TRP A 765 -3.71 22.00 -11.47
CA TRP A 765 -2.80 22.23 -10.34
C TRP A 765 -2.35 20.91 -9.69
N LYS A 766 -3.26 19.96 -9.48
CA LYS A 766 -2.92 18.62 -8.98
C LYS A 766 -1.91 17.92 -9.90
N ALA A 767 -2.16 17.88 -11.21
CA ALA A 767 -1.25 17.26 -12.17
C ALA A 767 0.14 17.92 -12.20
N ALA A 768 0.20 19.26 -12.14
CA ALA A 768 1.45 20.00 -12.05
C ALA A 768 2.24 19.67 -10.77
N LEU A 769 1.59 19.75 -9.62
CA LEU A 769 2.23 19.59 -8.32
C LEU A 769 2.61 18.12 -8.03
N ASP A 770 1.84 17.14 -8.54
CA ASP A 770 2.19 15.73 -8.43
C ASP A 770 3.49 15.39 -9.17
N ASN A 771 3.74 16.01 -10.33
CA ASN A 771 4.99 15.88 -11.10
C ASN A 771 6.14 16.70 -10.52
N LEU A 772 5.89 17.98 -10.20
CA LEU A 772 6.88 18.87 -9.60
C LEU A 772 7.37 18.38 -8.22
N ARG A 773 6.63 17.49 -7.56
CA ARG A 773 7.03 16.84 -6.31
C ARG A 773 8.34 16.06 -6.45
N ASP A 774 8.54 15.34 -7.55
CA ASP A 774 9.77 14.55 -7.74
C ASP A 774 10.96 15.46 -8.09
N VAL A 775 10.74 16.46 -8.95
CA VAL A 775 11.71 17.52 -9.25
C VAL A 775 12.16 18.23 -7.96
N ASN A 776 11.21 18.60 -7.09
CA ASN A 776 11.47 19.19 -5.77
C ASN A 776 12.37 18.30 -4.89
N ARG A 777 12.15 16.98 -4.88
CA ARG A 777 12.88 16.04 -4.00
C ARG A 777 14.33 15.83 -4.42
N ILE A 778 14.62 15.94 -5.72
CA ILE A 778 15.99 15.94 -6.24
C ILE A 778 16.63 17.32 -6.01
N LEU A 779 15.95 18.41 -6.40
CA LEU A 779 16.51 19.75 -6.32
C LEU A 779 16.76 20.24 -4.88
N ARG A 780 15.96 19.83 -3.88
CA ARG A 780 16.18 20.19 -2.46
C ARG A 780 17.55 19.77 -1.90
N GLN A 781 18.26 18.88 -2.60
CA GLN A 781 19.60 18.38 -2.25
C GLN A 781 20.69 19.02 -3.13
N THR A 782 20.42 20.17 -3.75
CA THR A 782 21.31 20.84 -4.71
C THR A 782 21.33 22.37 -4.52
N PRO A 783 22.39 23.08 -4.95
CA PRO A 783 22.47 24.55 -4.87
C PRO A 783 21.32 25.30 -5.58
N GLU A 784 20.67 24.67 -6.56
CA GLU A 784 19.61 25.24 -7.37
C GLU A 784 18.27 25.38 -6.64
N TYR A 785 18.14 24.78 -5.44
CA TYR A 785 16.88 24.80 -4.71
C TYR A 785 16.35 26.22 -4.46
N GLU A 786 17.21 27.20 -4.19
CA GLU A 786 16.76 28.59 -4.00
C GLU A 786 16.17 29.22 -5.27
N TYR A 787 16.69 28.89 -6.45
CA TYR A 787 16.09 29.31 -7.73
C TYR A 787 14.76 28.59 -7.96
N PHE A 788 14.70 27.28 -7.67
CA PHE A 788 13.44 26.53 -7.73
C PHE A 788 12.40 27.09 -6.76
N LYS A 789 12.78 27.47 -5.53
CA LYS A 789 11.87 28.14 -4.58
C LYS A 789 11.39 29.48 -5.11
N LYS A 790 12.27 30.35 -5.64
CA LYS A 790 11.87 31.62 -6.28
C LYS A 790 10.83 31.38 -7.41
N TYR A 791 11.08 30.41 -8.28
CA TYR A 791 10.17 30.05 -9.38
C TYR A 791 8.82 29.52 -8.89
N MET A 792 8.83 28.59 -7.92
CA MET A 792 7.60 28.07 -7.33
C MET A 792 6.79 29.15 -6.61
N ARG A 793 7.43 30.11 -5.93
CA ARG A 793 6.73 31.29 -5.37
C ARG A 793 6.05 32.11 -6.48
N LYS A 794 6.77 32.47 -7.54
CA LYS A 794 6.21 33.23 -8.69
C LYS A 794 4.94 32.58 -9.25
N ILE A 795 4.92 31.25 -9.35
CA ILE A 795 3.79 30.49 -9.90
C ILE A 795 2.64 30.31 -8.87
N LEU A 796 2.95 30.06 -7.60
CA LEU A 796 1.95 29.81 -6.55
C LEU A 796 1.28 31.08 -5.99
N THR A 797 1.96 32.23 -5.96
CA THR A 797 1.42 33.47 -5.35
C THR A 797 0.04 33.88 -5.91
N PRO A 798 -0.20 33.92 -7.25
CA PRO A 798 -1.50 34.32 -7.78
C PRO A 798 -2.67 33.43 -7.35
N ILE A 799 -2.46 32.12 -7.25
CA ILE A 799 -3.52 31.19 -6.82
C ILE A 799 -3.70 31.20 -5.30
N TYR A 800 -2.62 31.33 -4.53
CA TYR A 800 -2.68 31.44 -3.07
C TYR A 800 -3.45 32.69 -2.62
N ILE A 801 -3.20 33.84 -3.26
CA ILE A 801 -3.95 35.08 -3.02
C ILE A 801 -5.41 34.92 -3.47
N TYR A 802 -5.66 34.35 -4.66
CA TYR A 802 -7.02 34.14 -5.18
C TYR A 802 -7.88 33.26 -4.25
N LEU A 803 -7.28 32.24 -3.63
CA LEU A 803 -7.96 31.35 -2.68
C LEU A 803 -8.06 31.95 -1.26
N GLY A 804 -7.55 33.17 -1.01
CA GLY A 804 -7.65 33.86 0.28
C GLY A 804 -6.67 33.33 1.35
N GLY A 805 -5.46 32.94 0.95
CA GLY A 805 -4.39 32.51 1.85
C GLY A 805 -4.76 31.29 2.70
N LEU A 806 -4.49 31.33 4.01
CA LEU A 806 -4.95 30.30 4.98
C LEU A 806 -6.33 30.60 5.60
N ASN A 807 -6.93 31.77 5.37
CA ASN A 807 -8.21 32.14 6.00
C ASN A 807 -9.40 31.43 5.32
N VAL A 808 -10.32 30.85 6.09
CA VAL A 808 -11.46 30.08 5.57
C VAL A 808 -12.78 30.80 5.91
N THR A 809 -13.39 31.43 4.90
CA THR A 809 -14.74 32.01 4.99
C THR A 809 -15.82 30.94 4.92
N ASP A 810 -17.04 31.25 5.37
CA ASP A 810 -18.16 30.29 5.33
C ASP A 810 -18.54 29.88 3.91
N GLU A 811 -18.45 30.80 2.94
CA GLU A 811 -18.61 30.51 1.50
C GLU A 811 -17.65 29.41 1.03
N VAL A 812 -16.38 29.47 1.45
CA VAL A 812 -15.36 28.46 1.10
C VAL A 812 -15.64 27.11 1.78
N LYS A 813 -16.16 27.09 3.02
CA LYS A 813 -16.57 25.85 3.69
C LYS A 813 -17.69 25.13 2.93
N THR A 814 -18.58 25.89 2.30
CA THR A 814 -19.68 25.35 1.48
C THR A 814 -19.29 24.98 0.04
N ALA A 815 -18.02 25.14 -0.34
CA ALA A 815 -17.53 24.89 -1.70
C ALA A 815 -16.46 23.77 -1.74
N PRO A 816 -16.85 22.48 -1.85
CA PRO A 816 -15.97 21.31 -1.79
C PRO A 816 -14.68 21.40 -2.62
N HIS A 817 -14.79 21.77 -3.90
CA HIS A 817 -13.62 21.93 -4.76
C HIS A 817 -12.70 23.06 -4.33
N THR A 818 -13.26 24.17 -3.82
CA THR A 818 -12.48 25.34 -3.41
C THR A 818 -11.66 25.03 -2.16
N ILE A 819 -12.21 24.32 -1.18
CA ILE A 819 -11.47 23.97 0.04
C ILE A 819 -10.38 22.92 -0.21
N LEU A 820 -10.63 21.89 -1.04
CA LEU A 820 -9.60 20.94 -1.47
C LEU A 820 -8.49 21.60 -2.28
N HIS A 821 -8.84 22.58 -3.12
CA HIS A 821 -7.85 23.38 -3.86
C HIS A 821 -7.04 24.28 -2.92
N LYS A 822 -7.68 24.88 -1.92
CA LYS A 822 -7.01 25.67 -0.88
C LYS A 822 -6.03 24.82 -0.08
N GLU A 823 -6.40 23.62 0.34
CA GLU A 823 -5.47 22.70 1.05
C GLU A 823 -4.26 22.32 0.17
N LEU A 824 -4.50 21.90 -1.08
CA LEU A 824 -3.45 21.55 -2.03
C LEU A 824 -2.45 22.69 -2.23
N ILE A 825 -2.95 23.90 -2.50
CA ILE A 825 -2.10 25.08 -2.71
C ILE A 825 -1.42 25.51 -1.41
N ALA A 826 -2.10 25.49 -0.26
CA ALA A 826 -1.52 25.84 1.03
C ALA A 826 -0.35 24.93 1.44
N ASN A 827 -0.44 23.62 1.19
CA ASN A 827 0.64 22.67 1.47
C ASN A 827 1.95 23.04 0.76
N TRP A 828 1.83 23.54 -0.47
CA TRP A 828 2.95 24.01 -1.28
C TRP A 828 3.36 25.43 -0.92
N ALA A 829 2.42 26.37 -0.79
CA ALA A 829 2.66 27.76 -0.42
C ALA A 829 3.49 27.87 0.88
N CYS A 830 3.10 27.15 1.93
CA CYS A 830 3.82 27.15 3.21
C CYS A 830 5.17 26.42 3.15
N ARG A 831 5.39 25.50 2.18
CA ARG A 831 6.70 24.87 1.94
C ARG A 831 7.66 25.81 1.21
N PHE A 832 7.12 26.63 0.31
CA PHE A 832 7.89 27.52 -0.55
C PHE A 832 8.01 28.95 -0.02
N GLU A 833 7.52 29.24 1.18
CA GLU A 833 7.59 30.57 1.81
C GLU A 833 6.82 31.62 0.97
N VAL A 834 5.62 31.23 0.50
CA VAL A 834 4.71 32.12 -0.26
C VAL A 834 3.95 33.02 0.71
N ASP A 835 4.12 34.33 0.54
CA ASP A 835 3.36 35.40 1.18
C ASP A 835 3.26 35.20 2.72
N ASP A 836 2.06 35.26 3.30
CA ASP A 836 1.81 35.14 4.73
C ASP A 836 1.72 33.70 5.28
N CYS A 837 1.90 32.66 4.45
CA CYS A 837 1.49 31.29 4.79
C CYS A 837 2.14 30.77 6.09
N ILE A 838 3.46 30.95 6.26
CA ILE A 838 4.17 30.51 7.47
C ILE A 838 3.76 31.34 8.71
N PRO A 839 3.82 32.69 8.70
CA PRO A 839 3.29 33.52 9.79
C PRO A 839 1.85 33.18 10.20
N SER A 840 0.94 33.01 9.23
CA SER A 840 -0.46 32.72 9.49
C SER A 840 -0.66 31.31 10.06
N ALA A 841 0.08 30.30 9.60
CA ALA A 841 0.06 28.97 10.22
C ALA A 841 0.56 29.01 11.68
N GLN A 842 1.70 29.69 11.94
CA GLN A 842 2.21 29.88 13.30
C GLN A 842 1.24 30.67 14.19
N GLN A 843 0.52 31.65 13.64
CA GLN A 843 -0.51 32.41 14.35
C GLN A 843 -1.70 31.53 14.74
N TYR A 844 -2.27 30.75 13.81
CA TYR A 844 -3.35 29.81 14.12
C TYR A 844 -2.94 28.81 15.21
N PHE A 845 -1.74 28.23 15.09
CA PHE A 845 -1.24 27.28 16.08
C PHE A 845 -0.99 27.95 17.44
N LYS A 846 -0.43 29.16 17.48
CA LYS A 846 -0.25 29.94 18.72
C LYS A 846 -1.59 30.34 19.37
N GLN A 847 -2.62 30.62 18.57
CA GLN A 847 -3.97 30.89 19.08
C GLN A 847 -4.54 29.62 19.74
N TRP A 848 -4.43 28.45 19.11
CA TRP A 848 -4.80 27.17 19.71
C TRP A 848 -4.00 26.88 20.99
N ARG A 849 -2.68 27.15 20.94
CA ARG A 849 -1.73 27.45 22.04
C ARG A 849 -2.39 28.02 23.30
N ALA A 850 -3.16 29.08 23.14
CA ALA A 850 -3.64 29.96 24.22
C ALA A 850 -5.09 29.70 24.65
N VAL A 851 -5.80 28.77 24.00
CA VAL A 851 -7.18 28.41 24.38
C VAL A 851 -7.16 27.63 25.72
N PRO A 852 -8.06 27.91 26.68
CA PRO A 852 -8.08 27.21 27.97
C PRO A 852 -8.32 25.69 27.88
N ASN A 853 -9.25 25.27 27.01
CA ASN A 853 -9.60 23.88 26.75
C ASN A 853 -9.26 23.50 25.29
N PRO A 854 -7.97 23.38 24.93
CA PRO A 854 -7.54 23.21 23.53
C PRO A 854 -7.91 21.83 22.94
N ASP A 855 -8.27 20.86 23.78
CA ASP A 855 -8.70 19.52 23.33
C ASP A 855 -10.19 19.53 22.91
N GLU A 856 -10.97 20.52 23.36
CA GLU A 856 -12.37 20.75 22.98
C GLU A 856 -12.50 21.83 21.90
N PHE A 857 -11.72 22.92 22.03
CA PHE A 857 -11.81 24.10 21.19
C PHE A 857 -10.52 24.30 20.38
N ASN A 858 -10.56 23.89 19.13
CA ASN A 858 -9.47 24.06 18.17
C ASN A 858 -9.83 25.12 17.12
N PRO A 859 -9.22 26.32 17.15
CA PRO A 859 -9.50 27.40 16.20
C PRO A 859 -8.84 27.18 14.83
N VAL A 860 -8.02 26.13 14.65
CA VAL A 860 -7.39 25.81 13.36
C VAL A 860 -8.46 25.29 12.39
N PRO A 861 -8.65 25.91 11.20
CA PRO A 861 -9.64 25.46 10.23
C PRO A 861 -9.44 23.98 9.88
N THR A 862 -10.51 23.18 9.99
CA THR A 862 -10.45 21.72 10.00
C THR A 862 -9.71 21.14 8.79
N ASP A 863 -10.01 21.63 7.60
CA ASP A 863 -9.41 21.19 6.33
C ASP A 863 -7.97 21.69 6.11
N LEU A 864 -7.48 22.60 6.94
CA LEU A 864 -6.10 23.11 6.88
C LEU A 864 -5.23 22.63 8.05
N ARG A 865 -5.75 21.78 8.95
CA ARG A 865 -5.00 21.22 10.08
C ARG A 865 -3.74 20.47 9.62
N SER A 866 -3.83 19.70 8.54
CA SER A 866 -2.70 18.99 7.92
C SER A 866 -1.52 19.94 7.61
N VAL A 867 -1.82 21.05 6.95
CA VAL A 867 -0.86 22.09 6.53
C VAL A 867 -0.37 22.89 7.73
N ILE A 868 -1.28 23.37 8.57
CA ILE A 868 -0.98 24.28 9.69
C ILE A 868 -0.15 23.54 10.74
N TYR A 869 -0.56 22.35 11.19
CA TYR A 869 0.20 21.58 12.17
C TYR A 869 1.61 21.26 11.64
N CYS A 870 1.73 20.71 10.42
CA CYS A 870 3.03 20.36 9.85
C CYS A 870 3.94 21.58 9.69
N THR A 871 3.39 22.74 9.30
CA THR A 871 4.15 23.99 9.16
C THR A 871 4.58 24.53 10.53
N SER A 872 3.68 24.57 11.51
CA SER A 872 4.01 25.05 12.85
C SER A 872 4.99 24.13 13.58
N ILE A 873 4.93 22.81 13.40
CA ILE A 873 5.93 21.87 13.93
C ILE A 873 7.29 22.00 13.21
N ARG A 874 7.31 22.28 11.89
CA ARG A 874 8.56 22.49 11.14
C ARG A 874 9.32 23.75 11.57
N HIS A 875 8.58 24.78 12.02
CA HIS A 875 9.11 26.08 12.44
C HIS A 875 8.94 26.33 13.95
N GLY A 876 8.63 25.29 14.73
CA GLY A 876 8.36 25.35 16.17
C GLY A 876 9.45 24.69 17.01
N ASN A 877 9.18 24.52 18.30
CA ASN A 877 10.12 23.96 19.28
C ASN A 877 9.60 22.64 19.92
N GLU A 878 10.28 22.13 20.96
CA GLU A 878 9.79 20.96 21.68
C GLU A 878 8.39 21.19 22.29
N ASP A 879 8.09 22.36 22.85
CA ASP A 879 6.79 22.62 23.48
C ASP A 879 5.64 22.54 22.46
N ASP A 880 5.86 22.98 21.22
CA ASP A 880 4.90 22.83 20.12
C ASP A 880 4.67 21.35 19.77
N TRP A 881 5.75 20.56 19.75
CA TRP A 881 5.71 19.12 19.48
C TRP A 881 5.03 18.34 20.60
N GLN A 882 5.38 18.60 21.86
CA GLN A 882 4.78 17.99 23.05
C GLN A 882 3.32 18.40 23.21
N PHE A 883 2.98 19.65 22.86
CA PHE A 883 1.59 20.10 22.78
C PHE A 883 0.82 19.18 21.84
N LEU A 884 1.26 19.00 20.59
CA LEU A 884 0.53 18.20 19.61
C LEU A 884 0.52 16.69 19.95
N TRP A 885 1.61 16.16 20.51
CA TRP A 885 1.71 14.78 21.00
C TRP A 885 0.70 14.47 22.10
N ALA A 886 0.45 15.41 23.02
CA ALA A 886 -0.59 15.25 24.04
C ALA A 886 -1.99 15.12 23.41
N ARG A 887 -2.27 15.83 22.30
CA ARG A 887 -3.58 15.80 21.62
C ARG A 887 -3.76 14.50 20.85
N TYR A 888 -2.69 13.95 20.29
CA TYR A 888 -2.72 12.59 19.72
C TYR A 888 -3.10 11.53 20.78
N LYS A 889 -2.55 11.62 21.99
CA LYS A 889 -2.91 10.71 23.10
C LYS A 889 -4.37 10.91 23.52
N ASN A 890 -4.79 12.16 23.75
CA ASN A 890 -6.12 12.52 24.28
C ASN A 890 -7.27 12.39 23.27
N SER A 891 -7.02 12.55 21.96
CA SER A 891 -8.04 12.57 20.92
C SER A 891 -8.84 11.26 20.86
N ASN A 892 -10.13 11.37 20.53
CA ASN A 892 -11.02 10.24 20.30
C ASN A 892 -11.30 9.92 18.83
N VAL A 893 -10.77 10.75 17.93
CA VAL A 893 -11.08 10.73 16.50
C VAL A 893 -9.85 10.21 15.76
N ALA A 894 -9.99 9.06 15.11
CA ALA A 894 -8.88 8.40 14.44
C ALA A 894 -8.28 9.27 13.31
N ALA A 895 -9.12 10.04 12.60
CA ALA A 895 -8.68 10.99 11.58
C ALA A 895 -7.82 12.13 12.13
N GLU A 896 -8.14 12.69 13.32
CA GLU A 896 -7.30 13.71 13.95
C GLU A 896 -5.94 13.10 14.38
N LYS A 897 -5.94 11.88 14.94
CA LYS A 897 -4.69 11.17 15.28
C LYS A 897 -3.82 10.94 14.04
N ARG A 898 -4.42 10.59 12.91
CA ARG A 898 -3.79 10.41 11.59
C ARG A 898 -3.08 11.68 11.12
N THR A 899 -3.76 12.82 11.21
CA THR A 899 -3.25 14.15 10.87
C THR A 899 -2.09 14.54 11.79
N ILE A 900 -2.23 14.31 13.10
CA ILE A 900 -1.18 14.61 14.08
C ILE A 900 0.08 13.76 13.84
N ILE A 901 -0.03 12.43 13.66
CA ILE A 901 1.11 11.56 13.35
C ILE A 901 1.91 12.10 12.16
N SER A 902 1.21 12.52 11.11
CA SER A 902 1.83 13.06 9.91
C SER A 902 2.53 14.40 10.16
N ALA A 903 1.95 15.27 10.99
CA ALA A 903 2.51 16.58 11.33
C ALA A 903 3.71 16.51 12.30
N LEU A 904 3.74 15.56 13.25
CA LEU A 904 4.85 15.38 14.19
C LEU A 904 6.16 15.03 13.49
N GLY A 905 6.09 14.32 12.35
CA GLY A 905 7.25 14.03 11.49
C GLY A 905 7.80 15.24 10.74
N CYS A 906 7.10 16.39 10.73
CA CYS A 906 7.56 17.61 10.05
C CYS A 906 8.61 18.40 10.83
N SER A 907 8.97 17.98 12.05
CA SER A 907 9.97 18.65 12.90
C SER A 907 11.35 18.71 12.22
N ARG A 908 12.18 19.68 12.64
CA ARG A 908 13.59 19.80 12.24
C ARG A 908 14.57 19.40 13.34
N GLU A 909 14.07 19.13 14.55
CA GLU A 909 14.89 18.71 15.69
C GLU A 909 15.28 17.23 15.59
N VAL A 910 16.56 16.96 15.30
CA VAL A 910 17.10 15.61 15.07
C VAL A 910 16.73 14.62 16.17
N TRP A 911 16.90 15.04 17.42
CA TRP A 911 16.67 14.18 18.59
C TRP A 911 15.18 13.88 18.83
N ILE A 912 14.28 14.80 18.46
CA ILE A 912 12.82 14.57 18.50
C ILE A 912 12.44 13.54 17.44
N LEU A 913 12.95 13.69 16.22
CA LEU A 913 12.68 12.75 15.13
C LEU A 913 13.23 11.34 15.41
N GLN A 914 14.41 11.24 16.03
CA GLN A 914 14.99 9.95 16.42
C GLN A 914 14.15 9.25 17.50
N ARG A 915 13.77 9.96 18.57
CA ARG A 915 12.82 9.46 19.59
C ARG A 915 11.48 9.05 18.97
N TYR A 916 11.01 9.78 17.95
CA TYR A 916 9.75 9.48 17.28
C TYR A 916 9.82 8.23 16.38
N LEU A 917 10.98 7.96 15.76
CA LEU A 917 11.23 6.69 15.05
C LEU A 917 11.26 5.50 16.01
N GLU A 918 11.86 5.65 17.20
CA GLU A 918 11.85 4.62 18.25
C GLU A 918 10.41 4.33 18.71
N TRP A 919 9.61 5.36 19.00
CA TRP A 919 8.19 5.23 19.38
C TRP A 919 7.28 4.69 18.27
N ALA A 920 7.70 4.72 17.01
CA ALA A 920 6.92 4.15 15.91
C ALA A 920 6.89 2.62 15.95
N PHE A 921 7.92 1.96 16.51
CA PHE A 921 8.06 0.50 16.49
C PHE A 921 8.19 -0.13 17.88
N ASP A 922 7.94 0.62 18.96
CA ASP A 922 8.15 0.12 20.31
C ASP A 922 7.11 -0.91 20.80
N ASN A 923 7.50 -1.63 21.86
CA ASN A 923 6.63 -2.59 22.56
C ASN A 923 5.65 -1.93 23.54
N GLU A 924 5.88 -0.65 23.90
CA GLU A 924 5.00 0.14 24.76
C GLU A 924 3.73 0.60 24.01
N LYS A 925 3.73 0.52 22.67
CA LYS A 925 2.62 0.86 21.76
C LYS A 925 2.21 2.32 21.88
N HIS A 926 3.18 3.22 21.98
CA HIS A 926 2.95 4.66 21.85
C HIS A 926 2.20 5.00 20.54
N ILE A 927 2.52 4.26 19.47
CA ILE A 927 1.79 4.25 18.21
C ILE A 927 1.23 2.85 17.98
N ARG A 928 -0.01 2.74 17.48
CA ARG A 928 -0.60 1.43 17.10
C ARG A 928 0.21 0.82 15.95
N ARG A 929 0.41 -0.51 15.96
CA ARG A 929 1.17 -1.26 14.91
C ARG A 929 0.70 -0.96 13.48
N GLN A 930 -0.58 -0.64 13.30
CA GLN A 930 -1.19 -0.27 12.01
C GLN A 930 -0.81 1.14 11.49
N ASP A 931 -0.22 1.97 12.35
CA ASP A 931 0.14 3.38 12.10
C ASP A 931 1.67 3.62 12.08
N SER A 932 2.46 2.65 12.54
CA SER A 932 3.93 2.67 12.59
C SER A 932 4.61 3.02 11.25
N THR A 933 4.21 2.36 10.17
CA THR A 933 4.77 2.59 8.81
C THR A 933 4.52 4.03 8.33
N PHE A 934 3.45 4.65 8.79
CA PHE A 934 3.10 6.03 8.45
C PHE A 934 3.84 7.06 9.32
N ALA A 935 4.09 6.77 10.59
CA ALA A 935 4.96 7.60 11.43
C ALA A 935 6.39 7.62 10.87
N PHE A 936 6.93 6.45 10.52
CA PHE A 936 8.20 6.33 9.79
C PHE A 936 8.16 7.12 8.46
N GLY A 937 7.10 6.94 7.68
CA GLY A 937 6.88 7.68 6.43
C GLY A 937 6.90 9.19 6.62
N ALA A 938 6.27 9.73 7.66
CA ALA A 938 6.24 11.17 7.94
C ALA A 938 7.66 11.72 8.17
N VAL A 939 8.50 11.00 8.93
CA VAL A 939 9.91 11.35 9.15
C VAL A 939 10.72 11.20 7.86
N ALA A 940 10.57 10.09 7.14
CA ALA A 940 11.31 9.77 5.91
C ALA A 940 11.08 10.75 4.75
N HIS A 941 9.93 11.43 4.70
CA HIS A 941 9.67 12.48 3.71
C HIS A 941 10.33 13.83 4.04
N GLY A 942 10.73 14.03 5.30
CA GLY A 942 11.41 15.25 5.76
C GLY A 942 12.76 15.51 5.06
N GLU A 943 13.26 16.73 5.18
CA GLU A 943 14.60 17.11 4.70
C GLU A 943 15.68 16.50 5.59
N ILE A 944 15.56 16.71 6.91
CA ILE A 944 16.46 16.13 7.92
C ILE A 944 16.07 14.69 8.25
N GLY A 945 14.77 14.42 8.38
CA GLY A 945 14.23 13.11 8.79
C GLY A 945 14.52 11.97 7.80
N PHE A 946 14.70 12.25 6.51
CA PHE A 946 15.12 11.25 5.51
C PHE A 946 16.38 10.49 5.94
N HIS A 947 17.43 11.20 6.36
CA HIS A 947 18.70 10.58 6.75
C HIS A 947 18.52 9.71 8.00
N LEU A 948 17.79 10.21 9.00
CA LEU A 948 17.52 9.47 10.24
C LEU A 948 16.70 8.20 9.98
N ALA A 949 15.65 8.29 9.17
CA ALA A 949 14.80 7.14 8.83
C ALA A 949 15.53 6.10 7.97
N ARG A 950 16.40 6.54 7.04
CA ARG A 950 17.25 5.65 6.23
C ARG A 950 18.22 4.89 7.14
N ASP A 951 18.92 5.60 8.02
CA ASP A 951 19.96 5.02 8.87
C ASP A 951 19.33 4.12 9.95
N TYR A 952 18.14 4.48 10.44
CA TYR A 952 17.32 3.62 11.31
C TYR A 952 16.89 2.33 10.62
N LEU A 953 16.38 2.39 9.38
CA LEU A 953 16.01 1.20 8.60
C LEU A 953 17.19 0.26 8.37
N ILE A 954 18.34 0.80 7.96
CA ILE A 954 19.55 0.00 7.68
C ILE A 954 20.08 -0.65 8.96
N THR A 955 20.09 0.09 10.08
CA THR A 955 20.65 -0.40 11.36
C THR A 955 19.75 -1.41 12.06
N ASN A 956 18.42 -1.33 11.87
CA ASN A 956 17.43 -2.12 12.62
C ASN A 956 16.63 -3.09 11.74
N ILE A 957 17.15 -3.50 10.58
CA ILE A 957 16.40 -4.33 9.61
C ILE A 957 15.93 -5.68 10.17
N GLU A 958 16.73 -6.33 11.02
CA GLU A 958 16.36 -7.57 11.72
C GLU A 958 15.16 -7.36 12.66
N PHE A 959 15.25 -6.34 13.52
CA PHE A 959 14.17 -5.96 14.44
C PHE A 959 12.89 -5.56 13.68
N LEU A 960 13.02 -4.81 12.58
CA LEU A 960 11.87 -4.42 11.76
C LEU A 960 11.24 -5.61 11.03
N HIS A 961 12.04 -6.58 10.60
CA HIS A 961 11.54 -7.85 10.06
C HIS A 961 10.72 -8.58 11.14
N GLU A 962 11.28 -8.80 12.33
CA GLU A 962 10.56 -9.42 13.46
C GLU A 962 9.30 -8.65 13.87
N TYR A 963 9.35 -7.32 13.87
CA TYR A 963 8.21 -6.45 14.18
C TYR A 963 7.04 -6.61 13.21
N PHE A 964 7.28 -7.00 11.95
CA PHE A 964 6.23 -7.26 10.97
C PHE A 964 5.89 -8.75 10.82
N GLU A 965 6.76 -9.69 11.20
CA GLU A 965 6.44 -11.11 11.16
C GLU A 965 5.15 -11.46 11.94
N PRO A 966 4.39 -12.48 11.48
CA PRO A 966 4.59 -13.28 10.27
C PRO A 966 4.14 -12.57 8.97
N ASN A 967 3.66 -11.33 9.06
CA ASN A 967 3.16 -10.52 7.96
C ASN A 967 4.22 -9.53 7.44
N GLY A 968 5.34 -10.06 6.93
CA GLY A 968 6.45 -9.25 6.44
C GLY A 968 6.16 -8.36 5.22
N SER A 969 4.97 -8.43 4.60
CA SER A 969 4.64 -7.61 3.43
C SER A 969 4.55 -6.11 3.75
N GLU A 970 4.25 -5.72 5.00
CA GLU A 970 4.26 -4.33 5.47
C GLU A 970 5.65 -3.67 5.37
N LEU A 971 6.74 -4.44 5.39
CA LEU A 971 8.12 -3.95 5.28
C LEU A 971 8.34 -3.18 3.96
N ARG A 972 7.57 -3.48 2.89
CA ARG A 972 7.61 -2.76 1.60
C ARG A 972 7.31 -1.26 1.77
N ARG A 973 6.50 -0.90 2.77
CA ARG A 973 6.09 0.49 3.05
C ARG A 973 7.22 1.33 3.66
N LEU A 974 8.30 0.73 4.17
CA LEU A 974 9.48 1.46 4.65
C LEU A 974 10.47 1.80 3.52
N LEU A 975 10.54 0.98 2.47
CA LEU A 975 11.49 1.15 1.36
C LEU A 975 11.14 2.35 0.46
N SER A 976 9.88 2.47 0.04
CA SER A 976 9.44 3.49 -0.93
C SER A 976 9.69 4.95 -0.50
N PRO A 977 9.40 5.38 0.76
CA PRO A 977 9.73 6.73 1.24
C PRO A 977 11.22 7.07 1.20
N ILE A 978 12.09 6.09 1.46
CA ILE A 978 13.55 6.24 1.50
C ILE A 978 14.14 6.28 0.09
N ALA A 979 13.67 5.41 -0.80
CA ALA A 979 14.18 5.29 -2.16
C ALA A 979 14.08 6.59 -2.99
N SER A 980 13.13 7.50 -2.70
CA SER A 980 12.61 8.37 -3.74
C SER A 980 12.76 9.92 -3.64
N GLN A 981 13.43 10.61 -2.71
CA GLN A 981 14.55 10.21 -1.84
C GLN A 981 15.86 10.27 -2.61
N MET A 982 16.47 9.12 -2.79
CA MET A 982 17.83 8.96 -3.29
C MET A 982 17.90 9.30 -4.79
N SER A 983 18.99 9.93 -5.22
CA SER A 983 19.10 10.55 -6.56
C SER A 983 20.51 10.49 -7.17
N SER A 984 21.35 9.57 -6.71
CA SER A 984 22.72 9.40 -7.19
C SER A 984 23.10 7.93 -7.36
N GLN A 985 24.03 7.67 -8.29
CA GLN A 985 24.51 6.33 -8.59
C GLN A 985 25.11 5.63 -7.35
N ARG A 986 25.86 6.36 -6.51
CA ARG A 986 26.39 5.85 -5.24
C ARG A 986 25.30 5.45 -4.24
N GLU A 987 24.20 6.18 -4.20
CA GLU A 987 23.06 5.82 -3.35
C GLU A 987 22.35 4.56 -3.86
N TYR A 988 22.19 4.42 -5.18
CA TYR A 988 21.68 3.19 -5.80
C TYR A 988 22.55 1.99 -5.45
N GLU A 989 23.87 2.10 -5.60
CA GLU A 989 24.84 1.04 -5.26
C GLU A 989 24.76 0.67 -3.77
N ASN A 990 24.75 1.65 -2.86
CA ASN A 990 24.64 1.39 -1.42
C ASN A 990 23.33 0.68 -1.04
N MET A 991 22.19 1.13 -1.57
CA MET A 991 20.89 0.48 -1.30
C MET A 991 20.83 -0.91 -1.90
N ARG A 992 21.39 -1.09 -3.10
CA ARG A 992 21.46 -2.39 -3.76
C ARG A 992 22.27 -3.39 -2.92
N THR A 993 23.46 -3.02 -2.47
CA THR A 993 24.29 -3.87 -1.59
C THR A 993 23.53 -4.23 -0.31
N PHE A 994 22.91 -3.26 0.35
CA PHE A 994 22.08 -3.51 1.55
C PHE A 994 20.95 -4.52 1.27
N CYS A 995 20.26 -4.41 0.14
CA CYS A 995 19.19 -5.35 -0.25
C CYS A 995 19.72 -6.74 -0.62
N GLU A 996 20.90 -6.84 -1.25
CA GLU A 996 21.55 -8.11 -1.58
C GLU A 996 22.06 -8.83 -0.32
N GLU A 997 22.64 -8.09 0.64
CA GLU A 997 23.09 -8.61 1.94
C GLU A 997 21.93 -9.10 2.82
N ASN A 998 20.78 -8.42 2.76
CA ASN A 998 19.60 -8.71 3.60
C ASN A 998 18.49 -9.48 2.86
N LYS A 999 18.82 -10.17 1.76
CA LYS A 999 17.85 -10.81 0.86
C LYS A 999 16.84 -11.73 1.56
N GLU A 1000 17.28 -12.53 2.54
CA GLU A 1000 16.39 -13.46 3.26
C GLU A 1000 15.36 -12.75 4.17
N LEU A 1001 15.71 -11.59 4.74
CA LEU A 1001 14.79 -10.75 5.51
C LEU A 1001 13.77 -10.06 4.59
N LEU A 1002 14.19 -9.75 3.36
CA LEU A 1002 13.41 -9.04 2.34
C LEU A 1002 12.63 -9.96 1.39
N ARG A 1003 12.74 -11.29 1.51
CA ARG A 1003 12.15 -12.28 0.57
C ARG A 1003 10.62 -12.24 0.42
N LYS A 1004 9.91 -11.57 1.34
CA LYS A 1004 8.44 -11.37 1.29
C LYS A 1004 8.02 -10.06 0.59
N VAL A 1005 8.99 -9.26 0.15
CA VAL A 1005 8.78 -7.92 -0.44
C VAL A 1005 9.68 -7.70 -1.66
N GLU A 1006 9.94 -8.76 -2.43
CA GLU A 1006 10.89 -8.74 -3.56
C GLU A 1006 10.48 -7.70 -4.62
N GLN A 1007 9.18 -7.64 -4.96
CA GLN A 1007 8.66 -6.62 -5.86
C GLN A 1007 8.91 -5.19 -5.33
N GLY A 1008 8.71 -4.97 -4.03
CA GLY A 1008 8.94 -3.68 -3.37
C GLY A 1008 10.42 -3.27 -3.36
N VAL A 1009 11.34 -4.22 -3.23
CA VAL A 1009 12.79 -4.00 -3.38
C VAL A 1009 13.14 -3.62 -4.82
N GLN A 1010 12.60 -4.34 -5.82
CA GLN A 1010 12.84 -4.05 -7.23
C GLN A 1010 12.35 -2.65 -7.60
N GLN A 1011 11.12 -2.28 -7.21
CA GLN A 1011 10.54 -0.95 -7.43
C GLN A 1011 11.33 0.16 -6.71
N ALA A 1012 11.81 -0.09 -5.49
CA ALA A 1012 12.66 0.85 -4.77
C ALA A 1012 13.98 1.10 -5.51
N LEU A 1013 14.71 0.04 -5.87
CA LEU A 1013 15.98 0.14 -6.59
C LEU A 1013 15.82 0.79 -7.98
N GLU A 1014 14.76 0.46 -8.72
CA GLU A 1014 14.45 1.09 -10.00
C GLU A 1014 14.14 2.59 -9.83
N THR A 1015 13.40 2.98 -8.78
CA THR A 1015 13.12 4.39 -8.49
C THR A 1015 14.39 5.20 -8.23
N ILE A 1016 15.34 4.68 -7.45
CA ILE A 1016 16.63 5.36 -7.19
C ILE A 1016 17.41 5.54 -8.50
N LYS A 1017 17.42 4.49 -9.35
CA LYS A 1017 18.09 4.50 -10.66
C LYS A 1017 17.48 5.56 -11.59
N ILE A 1018 16.15 5.63 -11.69
CA ILE A 1018 15.43 6.63 -12.50
C ILE A 1018 15.75 8.07 -12.02
N ASN A 1019 15.76 8.30 -10.70
CA ASN A 1019 16.13 9.60 -10.13
C ASN A 1019 17.57 10.00 -10.49
N ALA A 1020 18.51 9.03 -10.45
CA ALA A 1020 19.90 9.27 -10.84
C ALA A 1020 20.04 9.57 -12.35
N GLN A 1021 19.37 8.81 -13.22
CA GLN A 1021 19.31 9.07 -14.67
C GLN A 1021 18.77 10.46 -15.00
N TRP A 1022 17.67 10.87 -14.34
CA TRP A 1022 17.10 12.20 -14.51
C TRP A 1022 18.08 13.30 -14.11
N LYS A 1023 18.79 13.11 -12.99
CA LYS A 1023 19.77 14.08 -12.49
C LYS A 1023 20.97 14.21 -13.42
N GLU A 1024 21.45 13.10 -13.99
CA GLU A 1024 22.52 13.12 -14.98
C GLU A 1024 22.12 13.86 -16.27
N ARG A 1025 20.90 13.63 -16.76
CA ARG A 1025 20.39 14.20 -18.02
C ARG A 1025 19.93 15.65 -17.92
N ASN A 1026 19.01 15.93 -17.00
CA ASN A 1026 18.14 17.11 -17.06
C ASN A 1026 18.57 18.24 -16.11
N TYR A 1027 19.34 17.94 -15.07
CA TYR A 1027 19.72 18.90 -14.03
C TYR A 1027 20.37 20.17 -14.59
N ASN A 1028 21.36 20.04 -15.48
CA ASN A 1028 22.06 21.19 -16.06
C ASN A 1028 21.14 22.08 -16.91
N GLU A 1029 20.22 21.49 -17.67
CA GLU A 1029 19.20 22.23 -18.42
C GLU A 1029 18.28 22.98 -17.47
N ILE A 1030 17.64 22.28 -16.54
CA ILE A 1030 16.70 22.87 -15.58
C ILE A 1030 17.37 24.00 -14.78
N SER A 1031 18.61 23.81 -14.36
CA SER A 1031 19.43 24.83 -13.69
C SER A 1031 19.54 26.11 -14.52
N ARG A 1032 19.86 25.98 -15.82
CA ARG A 1032 19.94 27.11 -16.76
C ARG A 1032 18.58 27.76 -16.99
N ARG A 1033 17.53 26.96 -17.20
CA ARG A 1033 16.16 27.41 -17.51
C ARG A 1033 15.50 28.14 -16.32
N LEU A 1034 15.70 27.65 -15.09
CA LEU A 1034 15.25 28.31 -13.86
C LEU A 1034 15.95 29.67 -13.69
N ARG A 1035 17.27 29.72 -13.86
CA ARG A 1035 18.03 30.98 -13.75
C ARG A 1035 17.58 32.00 -14.80
N SER A 1036 17.45 31.60 -16.08
CA SER A 1036 17.05 32.53 -17.14
C SER A 1036 15.65 33.14 -16.93
N ARG A 1037 14.72 32.38 -16.33
CA ARG A 1037 13.34 32.83 -16.06
C ARG A 1037 13.20 33.77 -14.87
N LEU A 1038 14.26 33.93 -14.07
CA LEU A 1038 14.28 34.80 -12.89
C LEU A 1038 15.09 36.08 -13.12
N VAL A 1039 16.08 36.06 -14.02
CA VAL A 1039 16.89 37.25 -14.39
C VAL A 1039 16.05 38.31 -15.12
N VAL A 1040 14.97 37.92 -15.79
CA VAL A 1040 14.07 38.84 -16.52
C VAL A 1040 13.19 39.69 -15.59
N ASP A 1041 13.02 39.30 -14.31
CA ASP A 1041 12.23 40.07 -13.33
C ASP A 1041 13.11 40.98 -12.42
N GLU A 1042 14.45 40.93 -12.54
CA GLU A 1042 15.38 41.74 -11.73
C GLU A 1042 15.87 43.01 -12.48
N PHE A 1043 15.29 43.31 -13.65
CA PHE A 1043 15.49 44.52 -14.48
C PHE A 1043 14.15 45.21 -14.79
#